data_AF-A0A812W932-F1
#
_entry.id   AF-A0A812W932-F1
#
_cell.length_a   1.000
_cell.length_b   1.000
_cell.length_c   1.000
_cell.angle_alpha   90.00
_cell.angle_beta   90.00
_cell.angle_gamma   90.00
#
_symmetry.space_group_name_H-M   'P 1'
#
loop_
_entity.id
_entity.type
_entity.pdbx_description
1 polymer ?
#
loop_
_entity_poly.entity_id
_entity_poly.type
_entity_poly.pdbx_seq_one_letter_code
_entity_poly.pdbx_strand_id
1 'polypeptide(L)'
;MAQDFDLLRSQLLDVIKANRAKCVPSDEHPSAVTGEAAQEHCLEEGPAALPPMAISLLERVQEYQANPDEERFSKMVTLAEQMDAKSLLVSARVLMEILVQANLAESHQRLRSFKRALKSFVTMDFTDRFSLRVHVCQQKDVSHQKSRVCWFDSGPKPLKCQDPGDTAIKTFRGCFNKMTAARLFKGWPERRMLSWQMIAAEAKEKGITYTQIRALVNHKIELVLTAHPTQAQRRSNLKKHESISELLKVNDTRDSLTPGEQEELRAKIQALQWSCWRTNAVRRNRPTAEGEARNGMLVLEDAVWKAVPEHCRRIDRCLKHRGMPPLPYDASVIKMSTWMGGDRDGNPNVTAATTREVSALLRWRVAELYYAEVDALLFDLSMTGDTSEELQQELQNLAGMWPTPSFNGDKVCRPDTRCGVHLNFHNGVAADEPYRRLLMSVRRRLFRTKKCMESLYLGKPVDKDFEPEVYKSMEELARPLEIVYRSLVSTGDEVLANGRLLDLIRRVRTFGISLACLDIRQESDRHEEVMDAITQYLGLGSYSAWAEQQKCDWLLQEIESKRPLLSPGMPMSDIVREVINTFCTIAELPPEAVGAYCISMSRATSDILAVCLLQKVGGVQQFMRISPLFETREDLQAAPRVVDSLLSIPWYKNHVKGKQEVMLGYSDSVKDAGKFASTWALHVAMEKLVEVGTKHGVEITFFHGRGGTISRGGGPPHLTLLNQPAGSITRHLRLTVQGEMIQQHFMNPEVAEHTLERYAVAVLEHMLTPPPLPCPDYRAAMEELADLSAQDYQTTVFRSPDDQFVKYFHTATPSAELAQMNIGSRPAKRRNYGGIDTLRAIPWIFAWTQTRLLLPVWLGNGHALDKFIADGKLELLQRMYASWPFFKSMLDLIDIELGKADEHIAAHYDSKICDDALKPLGKDLRKRLQQATSSVLQVKKEQEILSAEPSTKLAIGMRRPYLDATHVIQAEVLQRLRKAGEHISEELADAMIVSIQGLCFGLEVTARSCTAQLAMGSSVLAVAMDAPLAVEPSTLVIEMGRGVLGDFKADADETSTVDSSGSDVEDKEEINVQSWSMVGRKIFDRLAEYDSDDDFDVMQNPPINTHAWSSVGAKIFKTLADFDEDED
;
A
#
# COMPACT_ATOMS: atom_id res chain seq x y z
N MET A 1 6.05 -18.14 -9.27
CA MET A 1 5.02 -17.46 -10.10
C MET A 1 4.29 -18.45 -11.00
N ALA A 2 4.83 -18.86 -12.16
CA ALA A 2 4.10 -19.75 -13.09
C ALA A 2 3.69 -21.07 -12.42
N GLN A 3 4.59 -21.70 -11.66
CA GLN A 3 4.30 -22.92 -10.89
C GLN A 3 3.20 -22.72 -9.84
N ASP A 4 3.21 -21.60 -9.10
CA ASP A 4 2.18 -21.31 -8.09
C ASP A 4 0.82 -21.05 -8.75
N PHE A 5 0.82 -20.36 -9.90
CA PHE A 5 -0.40 -20.13 -10.66
C PHE A 5 -0.97 -21.43 -11.22
N ASP A 6 -0.14 -22.29 -11.81
CA ASP A 6 -0.57 -23.58 -12.32
C ASP A 6 -1.14 -24.46 -11.22
N LEU A 7 -0.53 -24.48 -10.03
CA LEU A 7 -1.04 -25.18 -8.85
C LEU A 7 -2.43 -24.66 -8.44
N LEU A 8 -2.58 -23.35 -8.25
CA LEU A 8 -3.84 -22.75 -7.82
C LEU A 8 -4.93 -22.95 -8.88
N ARG A 9 -4.59 -22.79 -10.15
CA ARG A 9 -5.49 -22.97 -11.29
C ARG A 9 -5.94 -24.42 -11.42
N SER A 10 -5.02 -25.39 -11.34
CA SER A 10 -5.37 -26.80 -11.44
C SER A 10 -6.29 -27.22 -10.29
N GLN A 11 -5.95 -26.84 -9.06
CA GLN A 11 -6.79 -27.11 -7.88
C GLN A 11 -8.18 -26.49 -7.99
N LEU A 12 -8.29 -25.24 -8.47
CA LEU A 12 -9.57 -24.59 -8.69
C LEU A 12 -10.40 -25.37 -9.72
N LEU A 13 -9.81 -25.75 -10.84
CA LEU A 13 -10.50 -26.52 -11.88
C LEU A 13 -10.90 -27.92 -11.39
N ASP A 14 -10.06 -28.58 -10.61
CA ASP A 14 -10.36 -29.89 -10.01
C ASP A 14 -11.53 -29.79 -9.04
N VAL A 15 -11.53 -28.76 -8.17
CA VAL A 15 -12.61 -28.48 -7.21
C VAL A 15 -13.94 -28.21 -7.93
N ILE A 16 -13.89 -27.48 -9.03
CA ILE A 16 -15.09 -27.17 -9.83
C ILE A 16 -15.57 -28.41 -10.62
N LYS A 17 -14.66 -29.26 -11.14
CA LYS A 17 -14.98 -30.45 -11.94
C LYS A 17 -15.38 -31.68 -11.10
N ALA A 18 -14.73 -31.94 -9.97
CA ALA A 18 -14.89 -33.15 -9.16
C ALA A 18 -16.30 -33.30 -8.56
N ASN A 19 -17.04 -32.21 -8.38
CA ASN A 19 -18.43 -32.25 -7.93
C ASN A 19 -19.43 -32.74 -8.99
N ARG A 20 -18.97 -33.10 -10.21
CA ARG A 20 -19.76 -33.82 -11.22
C ARG A 20 -19.94 -35.30 -10.88
N ALA A 21 -18.96 -35.92 -10.21
CA ALA A 21 -18.91 -37.38 -10.04
C ALA A 21 -19.82 -37.94 -8.92
N LYS A 22 -20.38 -37.09 -8.05
CA LYS A 22 -21.29 -37.50 -6.96
C LYS A 22 -22.78 -37.35 -7.30
N CYS A 23 -23.12 -36.96 -8.52
CA CYS A 23 -24.51 -36.75 -8.98
C CYS A 23 -24.90 -37.70 -10.13
N VAL A 24 -24.26 -38.86 -10.26
CA VAL A 24 -24.72 -39.93 -11.15
C VAL A 24 -25.38 -41.00 -10.27
N PRO A 25 -26.65 -41.39 -10.49
CA PRO A 25 -27.25 -42.51 -9.78
C PRO A 25 -26.44 -43.77 -10.12
N SER A 26 -26.03 -44.54 -9.11
CA SER A 26 -25.49 -45.88 -9.32
C SER A 26 -26.56 -46.76 -9.97
N ASP A 27 -26.28 -47.26 -11.17
CA ASP A 27 -27.08 -48.27 -11.87
C ASP A 27 -27.06 -49.62 -11.12
N GLU A 28 -27.72 -49.72 -9.98
CA GLU A 28 -28.01 -51.00 -9.33
C GLU A 28 -29.39 -50.96 -8.68
N HIS A 29 -30.44 -51.27 -9.47
CA HIS A 29 -31.60 -52.14 -9.15
C HIS A 29 -32.78 -51.86 -10.10
N PRO A 30 -33.20 -52.82 -10.95
CA PRO A 30 -34.41 -52.70 -11.75
C PRO A 30 -35.60 -53.29 -10.98
N SER A 31 -36.47 -52.46 -10.41
CA SER A 31 -37.78 -52.92 -9.95
C SER A 31 -38.89 -51.92 -10.33
N ALA A 32 -39.59 -52.31 -11.40
CA ALA A 32 -40.96 -51.99 -11.79
C ALA A 32 -41.70 -50.87 -11.03
N VAL A 33 -41.80 -49.70 -11.68
CA VAL A 33 -42.97 -48.83 -11.59
C VAL A 33 -43.35 -48.42 -13.01
N THR A 34 -44.48 -48.91 -13.48
CA THR A 34 -45.13 -48.55 -14.74
C THR A 34 -45.98 -47.30 -14.56
N GLY A 35 -45.94 -46.37 -15.52
CA GLY A 35 -47.01 -45.39 -15.76
C GLY A 35 -46.61 -43.93 -15.52
N GLU A 36 -46.42 -43.19 -16.63
CA GLU A 36 -46.62 -41.73 -16.84
C GLU A 36 -46.17 -40.68 -15.80
N ALA A 37 -45.36 -41.04 -14.79
CA ALA A 37 -44.78 -40.10 -13.82
C ALA A 37 -43.23 -40.04 -13.87
N ALA A 38 -42.62 -40.54 -14.95
CA ALA A 38 -41.16 -40.67 -15.08
C ALA A 38 -40.49 -39.62 -16.00
N GLN A 39 -41.22 -38.58 -16.43
CA GLN A 39 -40.67 -37.52 -17.30
C GLN A 39 -40.52 -36.13 -16.64
N GLU A 40 -40.84 -35.97 -15.35
CA GLU A 40 -40.74 -34.66 -14.67
C GLU A 40 -39.76 -34.57 -13.50
N HIS A 41 -38.98 -35.62 -13.19
CA HIS A 41 -38.06 -35.59 -12.03
C HIS A 41 -36.56 -35.83 -12.33
N CYS A 42 -36.11 -35.58 -13.57
CA CYS A 42 -34.68 -35.54 -13.93
C CYS A 42 -34.20 -34.16 -14.40
N LEU A 43 -34.81 -33.08 -13.89
CA LEU A 43 -34.37 -31.71 -14.12
C LEU A 43 -34.08 -31.03 -12.79
N GLU A 44 -32.91 -31.29 -12.23
CA GLU A 44 -32.23 -30.35 -11.33
C GLU A 44 -30.74 -30.73 -11.30
N GLU A 45 -30.01 -30.34 -12.35
CA GLU A 45 -28.55 -30.24 -12.28
C GLU A 45 -28.20 -29.37 -11.08
N GLY A 46 -27.54 -29.95 -10.07
CA GLY A 46 -27.15 -29.21 -8.88
C GLY A 46 -26.39 -27.91 -9.24
N PRO A 47 -26.47 -26.84 -8.42
CA PRO A 47 -25.93 -25.51 -8.69
C PRO A 47 -24.38 -25.41 -8.71
N ALA A 48 -23.69 -26.49 -9.11
CA ALA A 48 -22.27 -26.73 -8.90
C ALA A 48 -21.52 -27.26 -10.14
N ALA A 49 -22.17 -27.80 -11.17
CA ALA A 49 -21.51 -28.31 -12.37
C ALA A 49 -21.27 -27.22 -13.43
N LEU A 50 -20.12 -27.24 -14.10
CA LEU A 50 -19.86 -26.35 -15.23
C LEU A 50 -20.70 -26.75 -16.45
N PRO A 51 -21.37 -25.80 -17.12
CA PRO A 51 -22.02 -26.05 -18.40
C PRO A 51 -21.01 -26.61 -19.42
N PRO A 52 -21.42 -27.54 -20.31
CA PRO A 52 -20.55 -28.09 -21.35
C PRO A 52 -19.86 -27.00 -22.18
N MET A 53 -20.58 -25.93 -22.51
CA MET A 53 -20.06 -24.78 -23.26
C MET A 53 -18.94 -24.02 -22.51
N ALA A 54 -19.03 -23.92 -21.18
CA ALA A 54 -17.98 -23.30 -20.37
C ALA A 54 -16.70 -24.17 -20.35
N ILE A 55 -16.85 -25.49 -20.37
CA ILE A 55 -15.72 -26.43 -20.47
C ILE A 55 -15.04 -26.29 -21.83
N SER A 56 -15.82 -26.30 -22.91
CA SER A 56 -15.30 -26.12 -24.26
C SER A 56 -14.58 -24.78 -24.42
N LEU A 57 -15.06 -23.71 -23.77
CA LEU A 57 -14.36 -22.43 -23.77
C LEU A 57 -12.98 -22.54 -23.11
N LEU A 58 -12.89 -23.20 -21.95
CA LEU A 58 -11.60 -23.40 -21.28
C LEU A 58 -10.63 -24.23 -22.11
N GLU A 59 -11.11 -25.23 -22.85
CA GLU A 59 -10.30 -26.00 -23.81
C GLU A 59 -9.79 -25.10 -24.94
N ARG A 60 -10.64 -24.25 -25.53
CA ARG A 60 -10.23 -23.26 -26.55
C ARG A 60 -9.24 -22.24 -26.01
N VAL A 61 -9.38 -21.80 -24.76
CA VAL A 61 -8.42 -20.92 -24.09
C VAL A 61 -7.06 -21.60 -23.95
N GLN A 62 -7.02 -22.90 -23.63
CA GLN A 62 -5.77 -23.66 -23.56
C GLN A 62 -5.12 -23.83 -24.95
N GLU A 63 -5.91 -24.11 -25.99
CA GLU A 63 -5.42 -24.15 -27.38
C GLU A 63 -4.83 -22.79 -27.80
N TYR A 64 -5.52 -21.69 -27.50
CA TYR A 64 -5.08 -20.33 -27.78
C TYR A 64 -3.82 -19.95 -26.97
N GLN A 65 -3.74 -20.36 -25.69
CA GLN A 65 -2.56 -20.18 -24.85
C GLN A 65 -1.33 -20.88 -25.43
N ALA A 66 -1.50 -22.08 -26.00
CA ALA A 66 -0.41 -22.84 -26.59
C ALA A 66 0.12 -22.21 -27.89
N ASN A 67 -0.78 -21.62 -28.70
CA ASN A 67 -0.42 -20.94 -29.94
C ASN A 67 -1.43 -19.82 -30.26
N PRO A 68 -1.14 -18.55 -29.89
CA PRO A 68 -2.08 -17.45 -30.08
C PRO A 68 -2.12 -17.00 -31.55
N ASP A 69 -3.25 -17.23 -32.21
CA ASP A 69 -3.51 -16.76 -33.57
C ASP A 69 -4.98 -16.33 -33.76
N GLU A 70 -5.26 -15.70 -34.90
CA GLU A 70 -6.59 -15.17 -35.24
C GLU A 70 -7.63 -16.29 -35.41
N GLU A 71 -7.23 -17.46 -35.90
CA GLU A 71 -8.12 -18.61 -36.08
C GLU A 71 -8.65 -19.14 -34.73
N ARG A 72 -7.75 -19.34 -33.77
CA ARG A 72 -8.11 -19.80 -32.42
C ARG A 72 -8.88 -18.73 -31.64
N PHE A 73 -8.54 -17.45 -31.84
CA PHE A 73 -9.34 -16.36 -31.28
C PHE A 73 -10.77 -16.37 -31.85
N SER A 74 -10.92 -16.51 -33.17
CA SER A 74 -12.24 -16.59 -33.82
C SER A 74 -13.05 -17.79 -33.32
N LYS A 75 -12.42 -18.93 -33.02
CA LYS A 75 -13.09 -20.10 -32.42
C LYS A 75 -13.67 -19.77 -31.04
N MET A 76 -13.00 -18.97 -30.22
CA MET A 76 -13.56 -18.50 -28.94
C MET A 76 -14.76 -17.57 -29.16
N VAL A 77 -14.66 -16.66 -30.14
CA VAL A 77 -15.76 -15.74 -30.51
C VAL A 77 -17.01 -16.51 -30.94
N THR A 78 -16.87 -17.44 -31.90
CA THR A 78 -17.99 -18.25 -32.38
C THR A 78 -18.61 -19.09 -31.27
N LEU A 79 -17.80 -19.61 -30.34
CA LEU A 79 -18.32 -20.35 -29.20
C LEU A 79 -19.14 -19.44 -28.26
N ALA A 80 -18.66 -18.25 -27.95
CA ALA A 80 -19.38 -17.29 -27.11
C ALA A 80 -20.71 -16.85 -27.73
N GLU A 81 -20.77 -16.67 -29.05
CA GLU A 81 -22.01 -16.37 -29.79
C GLU A 81 -23.07 -17.47 -29.62
N GLN A 82 -22.66 -18.72 -29.49
CA GLN A 82 -23.55 -19.88 -29.33
C GLN A 82 -24.01 -20.11 -27.88
N MET A 83 -23.40 -19.44 -26.90
CA MET A 83 -23.75 -19.61 -25.49
C MET A 83 -25.08 -18.95 -25.13
N ASP A 84 -25.84 -19.56 -24.22
CA ASP A 84 -26.97 -18.93 -23.54
C ASP A 84 -26.49 -17.98 -22.42
N ALA A 85 -27.40 -17.17 -21.86
CA ALA A 85 -27.05 -16.19 -20.83
C ALA A 85 -26.44 -16.84 -19.57
N LYS A 86 -26.92 -18.04 -19.20
CA LYS A 86 -26.40 -18.82 -18.08
C LYS A 86 -24.96 -19.29 -18.33
N SER A 87 -24.66 -19.82 -19.53
CA SER A 87 -23.31 -20.25 -19.89
C SER A 87 -22.33 -19.07 -19.99
N LEU A 88 -22.77 -17.91 -20.49
CA LEU A 88 -21.96 -16.68 -20.48
C LEU A 88 -21.60 -16.25 -19.06
N LEU A 89 -22.58 -16.21 -18.15
CA LEU A 89 -22.35 -15.87 -16.74
C LEU A 89 -21.38 -16.84 -16.07
N VAL A 90 -21.61 -18.15 -16.18
CA VAL A 90 -20.74 -19.15 -15.54
C VAL A 90 -19.33 -19.09 -16.12
N SER A 91 -19.19 -18.94 -17.44
CA SER A 91 -17.88 -18.79 -18.10
C SER A 91 -17.14 -17.55 -17.63
N ALA A 92 -17.82 -16.38 -17.54
CA ALA A 92 -17.24 -15.16 -17.00
C ALA A 92 -16.77 -15.35 -15.56
N ARG A 93 -17.55 -16.06 -14.73
CA ARG A 93 -17.19 -16.33 -13.32
C ARG A 93 -15.95 -17.20 -13.19
N VAL A 94 -15.83 -18.27 -13.99
CA VAL A 94 -14.63 -19.13 -13.96
C VAL A 94 -13.38 -18.34 -14.35
N LEU A 95 -13.46 -17.58 -15.45
CA LEU A 95 -12.33 -16.77 -15.92
C LEU A 95 -11.93 -15.72 -14.88
N MET A 96 -12.90 -15.05 -14.26
CA MET A 96 -12.65 -14.10 -13.16
C MET A 96 -11.90 -14.78 -12.00
N GLU A 97 -12.34 -15.93 -11.52
CA GLU A 97 -11.66 -16.65 -10.43
C GLU A 97 -10.25 -17.09 -10.81
N ILE A 98 -10.02 -17.54 -12.05
CA ILE A 98 -8.67 -17.87 -12.54
C ILE A 98 -7.76 -16.62 -12.51
N LEU A 99 -8.25 -15.47 -12.98
CA LEU A 99 -7.50 -14.21 -12.95
C LEU A 99 -7.18 -13.76 -11.52
N VAL A 100 -8.10 -13.98 -10.57
CA VAL A 100 -7.84 -13.73 -9.14
C VAL A 100 -6.72 -14.64 -8.62
N GLN A 101 -6.73 -15.94 -8.94
CA GLN A 101 -5.66 -16.85 -8.54
C GLN A 101 -4.30 -16.46 -9.13
N ALA A 102 -4.28 -15.95 -10.38
CA ALA A 102 -3.06 -15.42 -11.00
C ALA A 102 -2.46 -14.27 -10.18
N ASN A 103 -3.31 -13.33 -9.74
CA ASN A 103 -2.88 -12.19 -8.92
C ASN A 103 -2.36 -12.63 -7.54
N LEU A 104 -2.95 -13.68 -6.93
CA LEU A 104 -2.46 -14.24 -5.67
C LEU A 104 -1.07 -14.87 -5.82
N ALA A 105 -0.87 -15.67 -6.87
CA ALA A 105 0.42 -16.26 -7.20
C ALA A 105 1.51 -15.20 -7.47
N GLU A 106 1.16 -14.15 -8.21
CA GLU A 106 2.06 -13.03 -8.47
C GLU A 106 2.45 -12.29 -7.18
N SER A 107 1.47 -11.95 -6.35
CA SER A 107 1.69 -11.22 -5.09
C SER A 107 2.58 -12.01 -4.13
N HIS A 108 2.33 -13.31 -3.98
CA HIS A 108 3.14 -14.22 -3.17
C HIS A 108 4.58 -14.33 -3.66
N GLN A 109 4.79 -14.52 -4.97
CA GLN A 109 6.14 -14.61 -5.55
C GLN A 109 6.94 -13.32 -5.32
N ARG A 110 6.32 -12.14 -5.45
CA ARG A 110 7.01 -10.86 -5.25
C ARG A 110 7.55 -10.74 -3.82
N LEU A 111 6.74 -11.07 -2.82
CA LEU A 111 7.17 -11.10 -1.41
C LEU A 111 8.33 -12.08 -1.17
N ARG A 112 8.23 -13.29 -1.75
CA ARG A 112 9.29 -14.30 -1.65
C ARG A 112 10.61 -13.84 -2.28
N SER A 113 10.54 -13.18 -3.43
CA SER A 113 11.71 -12.70 -4.18
C SER A 113 12.43 -11.59 -3.40
N PHE A 114 11.67 -10.67 -2.79
CA PHE A 114 12.22 -9.65 -1.89
C PHE A 114 12.98 -10.23 -0.70
N LYS A 115 12.39 -11.20 0.02
CA LYS A 115 13.05 -11.87 1.15
C LYS A 115 14.37 -12.55 0.75
N ARG A 116 14.41 -13.18 -0.42
CA ARG A 116 15.63 -13.80 -0.95
C ARG A 116 16.71 -12.75 -1.26
N ALA A 117 16.32 -11.62 -1.87
CA ALA A 117 17.25 -10.52 -2.15
C ALA A 117 17.88 -9.96 -0.87
N LEU A 118 17.07 -9.70 0.17
CA LEU A 118 17.57 -9.26 1.48
C LEU A 118 18.56 -10.24 2.11
N LYS A 119 18.24 -11.54 2.12
CA LYS A 119 19.15 -12.58 2.63
C LYS A 119 20.50 -12.59 1.89
N SER A 120 20.49 -12.42 0.56
CA SER A 120 21.72 -12.34 -0.22
C SER A 120 22.55 -11.07 0.06
N PHE A 121 21.90 -9.94 0.37
CA PHE A 121 22.61 -8.70 0.69
C PHE A 121 23.27 -8.75 2.07
N VAL A 122 22.55 -9.23 3.10
CA VAL A 122 23.09 -9.37 4.46
C VAL A 122 24.30 -10.31 4.47
N THR A 123 24.26 -11.39 3.69
CA THR A 123 25.39 -12.32 3.59
C THR A 123 26.61 -11.72 2.88
N MET A 124 26.42 -10.75 1.97
CA MET A 124 27.53 -10.02 1.33
C MET A 124 28.22 -9.01 2.27
N ASP A 125 27.46 -8.27 3.08
CA ASP A 125 28.02 -7.31 4.07
C ASP A 125 28.82 -8.04 5.17
N PHE A 126 28.45 -9.29 5.49
CA PHE A 126 29.25 -10.16 6.36
C PHE A 126 30.58 -10.58 5.73
N THR A 127 30.64 -10.79 4.41
CA THR A 127 31.89 -11.15 3.72
C THR A 127 32.82 -9.96 3.51
N ASP A 128 32.32 -8.73 3.36
CA ASP A 128 33.16 -7.52 3.26
C ASP A 128 33.87 -7.16 4.58
N ARG A 129 33.40 -7.68 5.72
CA ARG A 129 34.11 -7.58 7.01
C ARG A 129 35.29 -8.54 7.14
N PHE A 130 35.40 -9.53 6.26
CA PHE A 130 36.63 -10.34 6.13
C PHE A 130 37.56 -9.65 5.14
N SER A 131 38.42 -8.78 5.64
CA SER A 131 39.58 -8.32 4.86
C SER A 131 40.51 -9.52 4.64
N LEU A 132 40.37 -10.21 3.52
CA LEU A 132 41.34 -11.20 3.06
C LEU A 132 42.62 -10.45 2.65
N ARG A 133 43.54 -10.23 3.61
CA ARG A 133 44.89 -9.76 3.31
C ARG A 133 45.66 -10.90 2.67
N VAL A 134 45.68 -10.92 1.34
CA VAL A 134 46.57 -11.82 0.59
C VAL A 134 47.98 -11.23 0.63
N HIS A 135 48.82 -11.69 1.56
CA HIS A 135 50.26 -11.41 1.51
C HIS A 135 50.93 -12.38 0.55
N VAL A 136 51.27 -11.92 -0.65
CA VAL A 136 52.14 -12.66 -1.57
C VAL A 136 53.58 -12.49 -1.10
N CYS A 137 54.10 -13.47 -0.36
CA CYS A 137 55.52 -13.51 -0.02
C CYS A 137 56.29 -14.07 -1.22
N GLN A 138 56.97 -13.21 -2.00
CA GLN A 138 57.96 -13.67 -2.97
C GLN A 138 59.27 -13.97 -2.22
N GLN A 139 59.48 -15.23 -1.84
CA GLN A 139 60.85 -15.69 -1.61
C GLN A 139 61.51 -15.91 -2.97
N LYS A 140 62.52 -15.09 -3.27
CA LYS A 140 63.50 -15.38 -4.32
C LYS A 140 64.36 -16.52 -3.82
N ASP A 141 64.13 -17.73 -4.33
CA ASP A 141 65.15 -18.76 -4.32
C ASP A 141 65.35 -19.32 -5.73
N VAL A 142 66.61 -19.30 -6.14
CA VAL A 142 67.06 -19.61 -7.49
C VAL A 142 67.27 -21.12 -7.55
N SER A 143 66.23 -21.86 -7.92
CA SER A 143 66.26 -23.12 -8.69
C SER A 143 65.02 -23.95 -8.41
N HIS A 144 64.39 -24.38 -9.49
CA HIS A 144 63.22 -25.28 -9.57
C HIS A 144 61.88 -24.81 -8.99
N GLN A 145 60.97 -24.60 -9.94
CA GLN A 145 59.54 -24.34 -9.84
C GLN A 145 58.82 -25.16 -8.75
N LYS A 146 58.28 -24.46 -7.74
CA LYS A 146 56.95 -24.69 -7.12
C LYS A 146 56.65 -23.56 -6.13
N SER A 147 55.78 -22.62 -6.51
CA SER A 147 55.22 -21.63 -5.59
C SER A 147 54.24 -22.32 -4.63
N ARG A 148 54.58 -22.42 -3.34
CA ARG A 148 53.64 -22.80 -2.29
C ARG A 148 52.94 -21.54 -1.77
N VAL A 149 51.61 -21.50 -1.86
CA VAL A 149 50.78 -20.50 -1.17
C VAL A 149 50.42 -21.09 0.19
N CYS A 150 50.94 -20.51 1.28
CA CYS A 150 50.55 -20.88 2.64
C CYS A 150 49.53 -19.87 3.18
N TRP A 151 48.40 -20.36 3.68
CA TRP A 151 47.34 -19.56 4.30
C TRP A 151 47.45 -19.70 5.82
N PHE A 152 47.43 -18.58 6.55
CA PHE A 152 47.23 -18.58 8.00
C PHE A 152 45.90 -17.90 8.29
N ASP A 153 45.02 -18.60 8.98
CA ASP A 153 43.80 -18.04 9.55
C ASP A 153 44.16 -17.29 10.85
N SER A 154 43.58 -16.12 11.05
CA SER A 154 43.75 -15.32 12.26
C SER A 154 42.84 -15.88 13.36
N GLY A 155 43.25 -17.01 13.96
CA GLY A 155 42.64 -17.63 15.13
C GLY A 155 43.63 -18.57 15.84
N PRO A 156 43.55 -18.74 17.18
CA PRO A 156 44.56 -19.49 17.92
C PRO A 156 44.23 -20.98 17.90
N LYS A 157 44.41 -21.67 16.77
CA LYS A 157 44.59 -23.13 16.66
C LYS A 157 44.82 -23.52 15.19
N PRO A 158 45.93 -24.19 14.84
CA PRO A 158 46.15 -24.68 13.48
C PRO A 158 45.32 -25.96 13.24
N LEU A 159 44.36 -25.90 12.31
CA LEU A 159 43.73 -27.08 11.73
C LEU A 159 44.72 -27.75 10.76
N LYS A 160 45.06 -29.01 11.00
CA LYS A 160 45.79 -29.85 10.04
C LYS A 160 44.85 -30.19 8.87
N CYS A 161 45.08 -29.59 7.71
CA CYS A 161 44.35 -29.91 6.48
C CYS A 161 45.07 -31.04 5.73
N GLN A 162 44.45 -32.21 5.64
CA GLN A 162 44.77 -33.20 4.60
C GLN A 162 44.00 -32.79 3.34
N ASP A 163 44.74 -32.71 2.23
CA ASP A 163 44.31 -32.39 0.86
C ASP A 163 44.13 -30.90 0.46
N PRO A 164 45.17 -30.24 -0.10
CA PRO A 164 45.15 -28.79 -0.42
C PRO A 164 44.54 -28.42 -1.78
N GLY A 165 44.16 -29.40 -2.62
CA GLY A 165 43.88 -29.13 -4.04
C GLY A 165 42.46 -28.68 -4.36
N ASP A 166 41.45 -29.36 -3.78
CA ASP A 166 40.08 -29.28 -4.31
C ASP A 166 39.20 -28.27 -3.53
N THR A 167 39.43 -28.14 -2.22
CA THR A 167 38.65 -27.25 -1.35
C THR A 167 39.01 -25.77 -1.59
N ALA A 168 40.29 -25.46 -1.85
CA ALA A 168 40.73 -24.09 -2.12
C ALA A 168 40.23 -23.59 -3.49
N ILE A 169 40.21 -24.46 -4.52
CA ILE A 169 39.69 -24.11 -5.84
C ILE A 169 38.16 -24.00 -5.82
N LYS A 170 37.45 -24.85 -5.06
CA LYS A 170 36.00 -24.72 -4.84
C LYS A 170 35.65 -23.46 -4.06
N THR A 171 36.42 -23.08 -3.06
CA THR A 171 36.22 -21.83 -2.29
C THR A 171 36.57 -20.60 -3.13
N PHE A 172 37.63 -20.65 -3.96
CA PHE A 172 37.98 -19.56 -4.87
C PHE A 172 36.99 -19.43 -6.03
N ARG A 173 36.54 -20.53 -6.66
CA ARG A 173 35.41 -20.50 -7.62
C ARG A 173 34.13 -20.05 -6.94
N GLY A 174 33.89 -20.43 -5.70
CA GLY A 174 32.73 -19.99 -4.91
C GLY A 174 32.78 -18.48 -4.64
N CYS A 175 33.92 -17.93 -4.23
CA CYS A 175 34.11 -16.51 -3.97
C CYS A 175 34.19 -15.68 -5.26
N PHE A 176 34.85 -16.20 -6.30
CA PHE A 176 34.93 -15.57 -7.62
C PHE A 176 33.58 -15.60 -8.32
N ASN A 177 32.81 -16.70 -8.23
CA ASN A 177 31.42 -16.73 -8.70
C ASN A 177 30.54 -15.82 -7.85
N LYS A 178 30.74 -15.70 -6.53
CA LYS A 178 30.04 -14.72 -5.69
C LYS A 178 30.41 -13.27 -6.01
N MET A 179 31.67 -12.96 -6.33
CA MET A 179 32.14 -11.62 -6.73
C MET A 179 31.75 -11.27 -8.16
N THR A 180 31.80 -12.23 -9.08
CA THR A 180 31.34 -12.06 -10.47
C THR A 180 29.83 -11.97 -10.51
N ALA A 181 29.13 -12.75 -9.69
CA ALA A 181 27.72 -12.58 -9.45
C ALA A 181 27.46 -11.21 -8.79
N ALA A 182 28.22 -10.75 -7.79
CA ALA A 182 28.07 -9.42 -7.21
C ALA A 182 28.26 -8.28 -8.24
N ARG A 183 29.18 -8.42 -9.19
CA ARG A 183 29.38 -7.47 -10.30
C ARG A 183 28.27 -7.55 -11.35
N LEU A 184 27.77 -8.75 -11.67
CA LEU A 184 26.60 -8.97 -12.53
C LEU A 184 25.28 -8.53 -11.85
N PHE A 185 25.21 -8.60 -10.53
CA PHE A 185 24.07 -8.20 -9.69
C PHE A 185 23.97 -6.68 -9.53
N LYS A 186 25.05 -5.92 -9.71
CA LYS A 186 25.01 -4.44 -9.70
C LYS A 186 24.18 -3.84 -10.83
N GLY A 187 24.02 -4.57 -11.94
CA GLY A 187 23.22 -4.15 -13.12
C GLY A 187 21.80 -4.72 -13.16
N TRP A 188 21.45 -5.62 -12.24
CA TRP A 188 20.14 -6.26 -12.15
C TRP A 188 19.26 -5.49 -11.21
N PRO A 189 18.37 -4.66 -11.72
CA PRO A 189 17.96 -3.63 -10.80
C PRO A 189 16.80 -4.19 -9.90
N GLU A 190 16.22 -5.40 -10.17
CA GLU A 190 15.08 -6.00 -9.41
C GLU A 190 15.47 -6.16 -7.93
N ARG A 191 16.78 -6.07 -7.68
CA ARG A 191 17.46 -6.21 -6.40
C ARG A 191 18.09 -4.90 -5.86
N ARG A 192 17.87 -3.74 -6.48
CA ARG A 192 18.01 -2.41 -5.84
C ARG A 192 16.77 -2.07 -4.99
N MET A 193 16.20 -3.06 -4.31
CA MET A 193 15.21 -2.77 -3.28
C MET A 193 15.97 -2.31 -2.03
N LEU A 194 16.20 -1.00 -1.97
CA LEU A 194 16.83 -0.32 -0.85
C LEU A 194 16.03 -0.58 0.42
N SER A 195 16.55 -1.43 1.31
CA SER A 195 16.14 -1.41 2.71
C SER A 195 16.80 -0.20 3.39
N TRP A 196 16.33 0.15 4.57
CA TRP A 196 17.03 1.11 5.45
C TRP A 196 18.54 0.82 5.59
N GLN A 197 18.95 -0.44 5.48
CA GLN A 197 20.36 -0.86 5.54
C GLN A 197 21.16 -0.39 4.31
N MET A 198 20.54 -0.38 3.13
CA MET A 198 21.21 0.02 1.89
C MET A 198 21.34 1.54 1.77
N ILE A 199 20.31 2.32 2.15
CA ILE A 199 20.43 3.79 2.17
C ILE A 199 21.48 4.23 3.18
N ALA A 200 21.53 3.58 4.35
CA ALA A 200 22.58 3.88 5.33
C ALA A 200 23.99 3.54 4.79
N ALA A 201 24.12 2.61 3.84
CA ALA A 201 25.40 2.34 3.17
C ALA A 201 25.72 3.42 2.12
N GLU A 202 24.77 3.77 1.26
CA GLU A 202 24.94 4.82 0.25
C GLU A 202 25.17 6.20 0.87
N ALA A 203 24.48 6.52 1.96
CA ALA A 203 24.66 7.77 2.70
C ALA A 203 26.10 7.91 3.18
N LYS A 204 26.74 6.80 3.60
CA LYS A 204 28.15 6.78 4.00
C LYS A 204 29.09 6.99 2.81
N GLU A 205 28.82 6.34 1.67
CA GLU A 205 29.60 6.54 0.42
C GLU A 205 29.51 7.98 -0.09
N LYS A 206 28.35 8.64 0.10
CA LYS A 206 28.08 10.03 -0.29
C LYS A 206 28.49 11.06 0.77
N GLY A 207 29.12 10.65 1.88
CA GLY A 207 29.59 11.57 2.94
C GLY A 207 28.47 12.22 3.78
N ILE A 208 27.26 11.68 3.74
CA ILE A 208 26.11 12.16 4.52
C ILE A 208 26.32 11.79 5.99
N THR A 209 26.24 12.80 6.86
CA THR A 209 26.45 12.64 8.29
C THR A 209 25.28 11.93 8.96
N TYR A 210 25.57 11.20 10.04
CA TYR A 210 24.56 10.52 10.85
C TYR A 210 23.52 11.48 11.47
N THR A 211 23.91 12.75 11.69
CA THR A 211 23.02 13.82 12.13
C THR A 211 21.98 14.19 11.06
N GLN A 212 22.35 14.17 9.78
CA GLN A 212 21.42 14.37 8.67
C GLN A 212 20.42 13.21 8.59
N ILE A 213 20.86 11.96 8.72
CA ILE A 213 19.98 10.78 8.75
C ILE A 213 18.96 10.88 9.89
N ARG A 214 19.39 11.29 11.09
CA ARG A 214 18.50 11.47 12.26
C ARG A 214 17.51 12.62 12.07
N ALA A 215 17.95 13.75 11.52
CA ALA A 215 17.06 14.87 11.19
C ALA A 215 16.01 14.48 10.14
N LEU A 216 16.36 13.51 9.28
CA LEU A 216 15.49 12.98 8.26
C LEU A 216 14.48 11.98 8.82
N VAL A 217 14.68 11.31 9.96
CA VAL A 217 13.64 10.39 10.50
C VAL A 217 12.43 11.12 11.10
N ASN A 218 12.49 12.44 11.29
CA ASN A 218 11.33 13.26 11.62
C ASN A 218 10.45 13.61 10.40
N HIS A 219 10.65 12.95 9.25
CA HIS A 219 9.74 13.05 8.12
C HIS A 219 8.38 12.43 8.46
N LYS A 220 7.32 13.04 7.94
CA LYS A 220 5.94 12.58 8.08
C LYS A 220 5.44 12.09 6.74
N ILE A 221 5.04 10.83 6.69
CA ILE A 221 4.37 10.24 5.53
C ILE A 221 2.91 10.12 5.88
N GLU A 222 2.08 10.96 5.27
CA GLU A 222 0.64 10.96 5.46
C GLU A 222 -0.04 10.24 4.28
N LEU A 223 -0.64 9.09 4.59
CA LEU A 223 -1.33 8.25 3.62
C LEU A 223 -2.83 8.48 3.74
N VAL A 224 -3.44 9.02 2.68
CA VAL A 224 -4.86 9.36 2.63
C VAL A 224 -5.65 8.26 1.94
N LEU A 225 -6.35 7.44 2.70
CA LEU A 225 -7.18 6.35 2.17
C LEU A 225 -8.43 6.89 1.48
N THR A 226 -8.82 6.23 0.39
CA THR A 226 -10.00 6.60 -0.38
C THR A 226 -10.93 5.42 -0.61
N ALA A 227 -12.22 5.71 -0.79
CA ALA A 227 -13.20 4.72 -1.19
C ALA A 227 -12.77 4.05 -2.51
N HIS A 228 -12.92 2.73 -2.57
CA HIS A 228 -12.60 1.97 -3.76
C HIS A 228 -13.67 2.19 -4.84
N PRO A 229 -13.31 2.86 -5.96
CA PRO A 229 -14.28 3.26 -6.96
C PRO A 229 -14.88 2.08 -7.71
N THR A 230 -14.19 0.92 -7.68
CA THR A 230 -14.52 -0.31 -8.40
C THR A 230 -14.76 -1.57 -7.54
N GLN A 231 -14.92 -1.48 -6.21
CA GLN A 231 -14.86 -2.69 -5.33
C GLN A 231 -16.16 -3.47 -5.38
N ALA A 232 -16.34 -4.20 -6.46
CA ALA A 232 -17.46 -5.08 -6.63
C ALA A 232 -17.29 -6.37 -5.79
N GLN A 233 -16.05 -6.79 -5.51
CA GLN A 233 -15.79 -7.95 -4.64
C GLN A 233 -16.21 -7.72 -3.19
N ARG A 234 -16.87 -8.72 -2.62
CA ARG A 234 -17.27 -8.73 -1.21
C ARG A 234 -16.05 -8.91 -0.32
N ARG A 235 -16.06 -8.28 0.86
CA ARG A 235 -14.99 -8.46 1.88
C ARG A 235 -14.76 -9.92 2.24
N SER A 236 -15.83 -10.73 2.27
CA SER A 236 -15.73 -12.16 2.53
C SER A 236 -14.78 -12.88 1.57
N ASN A 237 -14.76 -12.49 0.29
CA ASN A 237 -13.82 -13.06 -0.69
C ASN A 237 -12.41 -12.50 -0.49
N LEU A 238 -12.26 -11.20 -0.22
CA LEU A 238 -10.95 -10.62 0.12
C LEU A 238 -10.29 -11.35 1.31
N LYS A 239 -11.06 -11.66 2.36
CA LYS A 239 -10.52 -12.37 3.52
C LYS A 239 -10.08 -13.80 3.18
N LYS A 240 -10.82 -14.49 2.30
CA LYS A 240 -10.42 -15.81 1.80
C LYS A 240 -9.16 -15.74 0.95
N HIS A 241 -9.01 -14.70 0.13
CA HIS A 241 -7.81 -14.45 -0.66
C HIS A 241 -6.57 -14.21 0.23
N GLU A 242 -6.74 -13.45 1.32
CA GLU A 242 -5.70 -13.30 2.36
C GLU A 242 -5.33 -14.66 2.97
N SER A 243 -6.32 -15.47 3.37
CA SER A 243 -6.07 -16.81 3.89
C SER A 243 -5.36 -17.73 2.89
N ILE A 244 -5.73 -17.70 1.61
CA ILE A 244 -5.02 -18.44 0.55
C ILE A 244 -3.57 -17.96 0.47
N SER A 245 -3.33 -16.64 0.53
CA SER A 245 -1.98 -16.08 0.51
C SER A 245 -1.12 -16.54 1.70
N GLU A 246 -1.69 -16.69 2.90
CA GLU A 246 -0.95 -17.21 4.06
C GLU A 246 -0.66 -18.72 3.91
N LEU A 247 -1.60 -19.50 3.37
CA LEU A 247 -1.38 -20.92 3.09
C LEU A 247 -0.30 -21.14 2.01
N LEU A 248 -0.18 -20.24 1.02
CA LEU A 248 0.92 -20.29 0.05
C LEU A 248 2.31 -20.13 0.71
N LYS A 249 2.42 -19.40 1.82
CA LYS A 249 3.67 -19.31 2.59
C LYS A 249 4.02 -20.63 3.26
N VAL A 250 3.02 -21.34 3.79
CA VAL A 250 3.21 -22.69 4.34
C VAL A 250 3.59 -23.67 3.21
N ASN A 251 3.04 -23.49 2.02
CA ASN A 251 3.39 -24.29 0.84
C ASN A 251 4.84 -24.08 0.37
N ASP A 252 5.46 -22.93 0.64
CA ASP A 252 6.90 -22.72 0.37
C ASP A 252 7.80 -23.64 1.21
N THR A 253 7.29 -24.12 2.35
CA THR A 253 7.94 -25.08 3.25
C THR A 253 7.39 -26.50 3.10
N ARG A 254 6.74 -26.82 1.96
CA ARG A 254 6.12 -28.14 1.74
C ARG A 254 7.07 -29.32 1.97
N ASP A 255 8.35 -29.15 1.63
CA ASP A 255 9.34 -30.23 1.73
C ASP A 255 9.68 -30.56 3.20
N SER A 256 9.35 -29.66 4.14
CA SER A 256 9.43 -29.89 5.59
C SER A 256 8.11 -30.30 6.22
N LEU A 257 7.02 -30.39 5.46
CA LEU A 257 5.72 -30.84 5.94
C LEU A 257 5.61 -32.37 5.80
N THR A 258 4.98 -33.01 6.78
CA THR A 258 4.57 -34.41 6.69
C THR A 258 3.53 -34.60 5.57
N PRO A 259 3.36 -35.82 5.02
CA PRO A 259 2.34 -36.10 4.01
C PRO A 259 0.92 -35.69 4.44
N GLY A 260 0.57 -35.90 5.72
CA GLY A 260 -0.72 -35.49 6.27
C GLY A 260 -0.92 -33.96 6.31
N GLU A 261 0.12 -33.21 6.70
CA GLU A 261 0.08 -31.73 6.67
C GLU A 261 0.00 -31.19 5.24
N GLN A 262 0.65 -31.84 4.27
CA GLN A 262 0.53 -31.48 2.86
C GLN A 262 -0.90 -31.69 2.33
N GLU A 263 -1.54 -32.80 2.71
CA GLU A 263 -2.93 -33.09 2.37
C GLU A 263 -3.89 -32.08 3.03
N GLU A 264 -3.69 -31.77 4.32
CA GLU A 264 -4.49 -30.77 5.04
C GLU A 264 -4.34 -29.37 4.44
N LEU A 265 -3.12 -28.98 4.08
CA LEU A 265 -2.84 -27.71 3.40
C LEU A 265 -3.58 -27.61 2.06
N ARG A 266 -3.51 -28.67 1.25
CA ARG A 266 -4.25 -28.75 -0.02
C ARG A 266 -5.76 -28.66 0.21
N ALA A 267 -6.29 -29.40 1.17
CA ALA A 267 -7.71 -29.39 1.51
C ALA A 267 -8.19 -28.00 1.97
N LYS A 268 -7.39 -27.28 2.78
CA LYS A 268 -7.68 -25.91 3.21
C LYS A 268 -7.74 -24.93 2.04
N ILE A 269 -6.77 -24.99 1.11
CA ILE A 269 -6.79 -24.14 -0.09
C ILE A 269 -8.02 -24.46 -0.95
N GLN A 270 -8.31 -25.74 -1.19
CA GLN A 270 -9.48 -26.18 -1.96
C GLN A 270 -10.79 -25.74 -1.32
N ALA A 271 -10.92 -25.83 0.00
CA ALA A 271 -12.11 -25.37 0.73
C ALA A 271 -12.33 -23.86 0.59
N LEU A 272 -11.25 -23.06 0.62
CA LEU A 272 -11.32 -21.62 0.40
C LEU A 272 -11.68 -21.28 -1.05
N GLN A 273 -11.08 -21.96 -2.02
CA GLN A 273 -11.42 -21.80 -3.44
C GLN A 273 -12.88 -22.15 -3.72
N TRP A 274 -13.37 -23.26 -3.16
CA TRP A 274 -14.79 -23.63 -3.23
C TRP A 274 -15.70 -22.60 -2.57
N SER A 275 -15.29 -22.07 -1.41
CA SER A 275 -16.03 -21.02 -0.71
C SER A 275 -16.08 -19.73 -1.52
N CYS A 276 -15.01 -19.35 -2.24
CA CYS A 276 -15.03 -18.23 -3.19
C CYS A 276 -16.01 -18.51 -4.33
N TRP A 277 -15.91 -19.67 -4.97
CA TRP A 277 -16.80 -20.09 -6.07
C TRP A 277 -18.29 -20.08 -5.70
N ARG A 278 -18.63 -20.54 -4.49
CA ARG A 278 -20.00 -20.57 -3.98
C ARG A 278 -20.50 -19.21 -3.47
N THR A 279 -19.61 -18.23 -3.29
CA THR A 279 -20.01 -16.89 -2.86
C THR A 279 -20.42 -16.05 -4.07
N ASN A 280 -21.59 -15.41 -3.97
CA ASN A 280 -22.07 -14.54 -5.04
C ASN A 280 -21.11 -13.34 -5.24
N ALA A 281 -20.56 -13.24 -6.46
CA ALA A 281 -19.64 -12.19 -6.86
C ALA A 281 -20.33 -10.84 -7.15
N VAL A 282 -21.64 -10.86 -7.44
CA VAL A 282 -22.40 -9.66 -7.78
C VAL A 282 -22.98 -9.01 -6.52
N ARG A 283 -22.86 -7.68 -6.45
CA ARG A 283 -23.53 -6.83 -5.44
C ARG A 283 -24.79 -6.23 -6.05
N ARG A 284 -25.95 -6.59 -5.52
CA ARG A 284 -27.25 -6.06 -5.96
C ARG A 284 -27.57 -4.68 -5.42
N ASN A 285 -26.99 -4.30 -4.27
CA ASN A 285 -27.22 -3.01 -3.64
C ASN A 285 -26.00 -2.11 -3.78
N ARG A 286 -26.23 -0.81 -4.07
CA ARG A 286 -25.18 0.21 -4.09
C ARG A 286 -24.57 0.38 -2.70
N PRO A 287 -23.24 0.46 -2.56
CA PRO A 287 -22.60 0.77 -1.28
C PRO A 287 -23.03 2.15 -0.77
N THR A 288 -23.28 2.26 0.54
CA THR A 288 -23.44 3.56 1.21
C THR A 288 -22.08 4.18 1.49
N ALA A 289 -22.02 5.51 1.64
CA ALA A 289 -20.77 6.20 2.00
C ALA A 289 -20.22 5.74 3.38
N GLU A 290 -21.10 5.50 4.35
CA GLU A 290 -20.73 4.85 5.63
C GLU A 290 -20.14 3.46 5.39
N GLY A 291 -20.77 2.63 4.55
CA GLY A 291 -20.29 1.27 4.28
C GLY A 291 -18.92 1.25 3.62
N GLU A 292 -18.61 2.25 2.80
CA GLU A 292 -17.25 2.47 2.26
C GLU A 292 -16.25 2.82 3.36
N ALA A 293 -16.61 3.74 4.27
CA ALA A 293 -15.75 4.10 5.41
C ALA A 293 -15.47 2.91 6.34
N ARG A 294 -16.50 2.11 6.66
CA ARG A 294 -16.36 0.87 7.43
C ARG A 294 -15.40 -0.10 6.75
N ASN A 295 -15.49 -0.29 5.44
CA ASN A 295 -14.56 -1.18 4.72
C ASN A 295 -13.11 -0.67 4.74
N GLY A 296 -12.90 0.64 4.56
CA GLY A 296 -11.57 1.24 4.60
C GLY A 296 -10.93 1.15 5.99
N MET A 297 -11.72 1.36 7.04
CA MET A 297 -11.30 1.21 8.43
C MET A 297 -10.75 -0.19 8.71
N LEU A 298 -11.42 -1.24 8.24
CA LEU A 298 -11.00 -2.61 8.50
C LEU A 298 -9.61 -2.92 7.95
N VAL A 299 -9.19 -2.26 6.87
CA VAL A 299 -7.82 -2.39 6.36
C VAL A 299 -6.80 -1.75 7.31
N LEU A 300 -7.17 -0.63 7.94
CA LEU A 300 -6.34 -0.03 8.98
C LEU A 300 -6.19 -0.99 10.17
N GLU A 301 -7.28 -1.63 10.62
CA GLU A 301 -7.26 -2.58 11.74
C GLU A 301 -6.48 -3.87 11.43
N ASP A 302 -6.75 -4.48 10.27
CA ASP A 302 -6.25 -5.83 9.94
C ASP A 302 -4.75 -5.80 9.52
N ALA A 303 -4.31 -4.74 8.85
CA ALA A 303 -2.98 -4.64 8.26
C ALA A 303 -2.13 -3.51 8.87
N VAL A 304 -2.57 -2.25 8.76
CA VAL A 304 -1.73 -1.08 9.08
C VAL A 304 -1.42 -0.99 10.59
N TRP A 305 -2.39 -1.33 11.45
CA TRP A 305 -2.25 -1.38 12.91
C TRP A 305 -1.08 -2.26 13.39
N LYS A 306 -0.86 -3.38 12.68
CA LYS A 306 0.20 -4.35 12.95
C LYS A 306 1.51 -3.97 12.26
N ALA A 307 1.43 -3.39 11.07
CA ALA A 307 2.59 -3.02 10.27
C ALA A 307 3.39 -1.83 10.84
N VAL A 308 2.72 -0.83 11.41
CA VAL A 308 3.38 0.41 11.87
C VAL A 308 4.45 0.14 12.94
N PRO A 309 4.17 -0.60 14.04
CA PRO A 309 5.20 -0.84 15.05
C PRO A 309 6.36 -1.67 14.51
N GLU A 310 6.09 -2.68 13.66
CA GLU A 310 7.14 -3.51 13.07
C GLU A 310 8.03 -2.71 12.12
N HIS A 311 7.45 -1.80 11.34
CA HIS A 311 8.19 -0.86 10.50
C HIS A 311 9.13 0.02 11.35
N CYS A 312 8.65 0.60 12.44
CA CYS A 312 9.50 1.37 13.35
C CYS A 312 10.60 0.51 14.00
N ARG A 313 10.30 -0.72 14.42
CA ARG A 313 11.30 -1.67 14.94
C ARG A 313 12.35 -2.02 13.88
N ARG A 314 11.97 -2.14 12.62
CA ARG A 314 12.91 -2.34 11.50
C ARG A 314 13.87 -1.16 11.37
N ILE A 315 13.38 0.07 11.50
CA ILE A 315 14.22 1.27 11.53
C ILE A 315 15.17 1.22 12.73
N ASP A 316 14.66 0.95 13.94
CA ASP A 316 15.49 0.86 15.16
C ASP A 316 16.62 -0.18 15.00
N ARG A 317 16.30 -1.36 14.46
CA ARG A 317 17.30 -2.41 14.18
C ARG A 317 18.36 -1.88 13.22
N CYS A 318 17.97 -1.18 12.14
CA CYS A 318 18.91 -0.63 11.18
C CYS A 318 19.82 0.45 11.80
N LEU A 319 19.26 1.33 12.63
CA LEU A 319 20.02 2.34 13.37
C LEU A 319 21.00 1.69 14.35
N LYS A 320 20.54 0.71 15.14
CA LYS A 320 21.36 -0.02 16.12
C LYS A 320 22.53 -0.74 15.47
N HIS A 321 22.33 -1.41 14.33
CA HIS A 321 23.42 -2.09 13.59
C HIS A 321 24.52 -1.14 13.12
N ARG A 322 24.24 0.17 13.06
CA ARG A 322 25.19 1.22 12.69
C ARG A 322 25.70 2.02 13.89
N GLY A 323 25.44 1.56 15.13
CA GLY A 323 25.86 2.24 16.35
C GLY A 323 25.10 3.53 16.64
N MET A 324 23.91 3.71 16.06
CA MET A 324 23.07 4.88 16.28
C MET A 324 22.00 4.60 17.34
N PRO A 325 21.53 5.64 18.08
CA PRO A 325 20.39 5.50 18.96
C PRO A 325 19.12 5.12 18.16
N PRO A 326 18.17 4.40 18.77
CA PRO A 326 16.89 4.09 18.16
C PRO A 326 16.06 5.36 17.93
N LEU A 327 14.92 5.20 17.28
CA LEU A 327 13.96 6.29 17.16
C LEU A 327 13.49 6.74 18.55
N PRO A 328 13.22 8.05 18.73
CA PRO A 328 12.48 8.53 19.89
C PRO A 328 11.18 7.73 20.08
N TYR A 329 10.80 7.47 21.32
CA TYR A 329 9.60 6.68 21.62
C TYR A 329 8.32 7.34 21.10
N ASP A 330 8.33 8.68 20.98
CA ASP A 330 7.24 9.53 20.49
C ASP A 330 7.29 9.80 18.98
N ALA A 331 8.24 9.18 18.26
CA ALA A 331 8.39 9.38 16.82
C ALA A 331 7.12 8.94 16.05
N SER A 332 6.64 9.82 15.16
CA SER A 332 5.51 9.57 14.26
C SER A 332 5.96 9.73 12.82
N VAL A 333 6.48 8.63 12.26
CA VAL A 333 6.94 8.57 10.86
C VAL A 333 5.75 8.48 9.90
N ILE A 334 4.68 7.78 10.31
CA ILE A 334 3.48 7.57 9.51
C ILE A 334 2.30 8.33 10.13
N LYS A 335 1.44 8.88 9.27
CA LYS A 335 0.12 9.42 9.61
C LYS A 335 -0.91 8.84 8.65
N MET A 336 -2.11 8.57 9.18
CA MET A 336 -3.22 8.06 8.38
C MET A 336 -4.34 9.09 8.30
N SER A 337 -4.85 9.29 7.10
CA SER A 337 -6.00 10.14 6.82
C SER A 337 -6.97 9.41 5.90
N THR A 338 -8.20 9.88 5.77
CA THR A 338 -9.23 9.25 4.94
C THR A 338 -10.17 10.28 4.33
N TRP A 339 -10.62 10.00 3.11
CA TRP A 339 -11.69 10.74 2.41
C TRP A 339 -13.07 10.10 2.57
N MET A 340 -13.12 8.86 3.05
CA MET A 340 -14.37 8.12 3.19
C MET A 340 -15.21 8.74 4.30
N GLY A 341 -16.37 9.33 3.95
CA GLY A 341 -17.23 10.08 4.86
C GLY A 341 -16.99 11.61 4.88
N GLY A 342 -15.95 12.11 4.19
CA GLY A 342 -15.60 13.53 4.16
C GLY A 342 -15.56 14.16 2.77
N ASP A 343 -15.21 13.37 1.74
CA ASP A 343 -15.18 13.84 0.35
C ASP A 343 -16.58 13.77 -0.29
N ARG A 344 -17.15 14.97 -0.47
CA ARG A 344 -18.50 15.25 -0.96
C ARG A 344 -18.52 15.90 -2.35
N ASP A 345 -17.36 16.02 -3.02
CA ASP A 345 -17.26 16.55 -4.39
C ASP A 345 -18.16 15.73 -5.34
N GLY A 346 -19.25 16.38 -5.77
CA GLY A 346 -20.37 15.83 -6.50
C GLY A 346 -20.83 14.45 -5.99
N ASN A 347 -20.83 14.25 -4.68
CA ASN A 347 -21.45 13.10 -4.03
C ASN A 347 -22.50 13.57 -3.01
N PRO A 348 -23.78 13.70 -3.41
CA PRO A 348 -24.83 14.17 -2.51
C PRO A 348 -25.10 13.19 -1.35
N ASN A 349 -24.61 11.94 -1.44
CA ASN A 349 -24.76 10.94 -0.38
C ASN A 349 -23.79 11.14 0.79
N VAL A 350 -22.83 12.07 0.69
CA VAL A 350 -21.94 12.43 1.81
C VAL A 350 -22.42 13.76 2.38
N THR A 351 -23.21 13.66 3.44
CA THR A 351 -23.79 14.81 4.14
C THR A 351 -23.01 15.16 5.41
N ALA A 352 -23.35 16.27 6.04
CA ALA A 352 -22.87 16.68 7.36
C ALA A 352 -23.18 15.61 8.42
N ALA A 353 -24.32 14.90 8.30
CA ALA A 353 -24.65 13.77 9.16
C ALA A 353 -23.71 12.58 8.92
N THR A 354 -23.47 12.22 7.65
CA THR A 354 -22.51 11.15 7.30
C THR A 354 -21.11 11.42 7.84
N THR A 355 -20.64 12.67 7.77
CA THR A 355 -19.34 13.08 8.34
C THR A 355 -19.30 12.88 9.86
N ARG A 356 -20.38 13.24 10.57
CA ARG A 356 -20.50 13.03 12.02
C ARG A 356 -20.51 11.54 12.37
N GLU A 357 -21.31 10.74 11.67
CA GLU A 357 -21.40 9.29 11.86
C GLU A 357 -20.06 8.58 11.63
N VAL A 358 -19.38 8.88 10.52
CA VAL A 358 -18.08 8.28 10.20
C VAL A 358 -17.01 8.72 11.19
N SER A 359 -17.01 9.98 11.64
CA SER A 359 -16.09 10.41 12.70
C SER A 359 -16.34 9.65 14.00
N ALA A 360 -17.60 9.42 14.39
CA ALA A 360 -17.93 8.62 15.57
C ALA A 360 -17.48 7.16 15.41
N LEU A 361 -17.70 6.55 14.24
CA LEU A 361 -17.24 5.20 13.91
C LEU A 361 -15.72 5.07 14.09
N LEU A 362 -14.93 5.94 13.49
CA LEU A 362 -13.47 5.85 13.56
C LEU A 362 -12.94 6.00 15.00
N ARG A 363 -13.52 6.92 15.77
CA ARG A 363 -13.19 7.13 17.20
C ARG A 363 -13.61 5.96 18.08
N TRP A 364 -14.78 5.38 17.83
CA TRP A 364 -15.25 4.19 18.54
C TRP A 364 -14.26 3.03 18.36
N ARG A 365 -13.84 2.82 17.12
CA ARG A 365 -13.06 1.66 16.72
C ARG A 365 -11.61 1.75 17.18
N VAL A 366 -10.97 2.92 17.09
CA VAL A 366 -9.63 3.09 17.67
C VAL A 366 -9.63 2.96 19.19
N ALA A 367 -10.67 3.44 19.88
CA ALA A 367 -10.80 3.27 21.32
C ALA A 367 -10.92 1.79 21.71
N GLU A 368 -11.61 0.98 20.90
CA GLU A 368 -11.68 -0.46 21.09
C GLU A 368 -10.33 -1.16 20.88
N LEU A 369 -9.56 -0.75 19.86
CA LEU A 369 -8.21 -1.29 19.62
C LEU A 369 -7.25 -0.95 20.76
N TYR A 370 -7.24 0.31 21.21
CA TYR A 370 -6.42 0.70 22.37
C TYR A 370 -6.85 -0.01 23.64
N TYR A 371 -8.16 -0.18 23.85
CA TYR A 371 -8.68 -0.89 25.01
C TYR A 371 -8.16 -2.33 25.06
N ALA A 372 -8.15 -3.04 23.93
CA ALA A 372 -7.58 -4.38 23.84
C ALA A 372 -6.06 -4.44 24.11
N GLU A 373 -5.30 -3.45 23.64
CA GLU A 373 -3.85 -3.38 23.92
C GLU A 373 -3.56 -3.06 25.38
N VAL A 374 -4.37 -2.19 26.01
CA VAL A 374 -4.26 -1.90 27.45
C VAL A 374 -4.64 -3.11 28.29
N ASP A 375 -5.65 -3.88 27.88
CA ASP A 375 -6.00 -5.16 28.53
C ASP A 375 -4.81 -6.14 28.51
N ALA A 376 -4.11 -6.25 27.37
CA ALA A 376 -2.90 -7.07 27.30
C ALA A 376 -1.77 -6.51 28.18
N LEU A 377 -1.54 -5.19 28.18
CA LEU A 377 -0.52 -4.55 29.02
C LEU A 377 -0.75 -4.72 30.52
N LEU A 378 -2.00 -4.86 30.96
CA LEU A 378 -2.29 -5.17 32.37
C LEU A 378 -1.68 -6.51 32.79
N PHE A 379 -1.59 -7.50 31.89
CA PHE A 379 -0.89 -8.74 32.19
C PHE A 379 0.62 -8.58 32.12
N ASP A 380 1.13 -7.91 31.09
CA ASP A 380 2.57 -7.76 30.84
C ASP A 380 3.29 -6.93 31.93
N LEU A 381 2.63 -5.90 32.47
CA LEU A 381 3.24 -4.91 33.38
C LEU A 381 2.81 -5.10 34.84
N SER A 382 3.06 -6.28 35.39
CA SER A 382 2.78 -6.64 36.79
C SER A 382 3.87 -6.26 37.78
N MET A 383 4.86 -5.48 37.36
CA MET A 383 6.07 -5.25 38.14
C MET A 383 5.75 -4.45 39.41
N THR A 384 6.40 -4.83 40.51
CA THR A 384 6.34 -4.17 41.82
C THR A 384 7.69 -3.52 42.12
N GLY A 385 7.75 -2.61 43.10
CA GLY A 385 8.99 -1.96 43.54
C GLY A 385 9.07 -0.46 43.22
N ASP A 386 10.30 0.07 43.19
CA ASP A 386 10.55 1.49 43.00
C ASP A 386 10.06 1.97 41.63
N THR A 387 9.54 3.19 41.60
CA THR A 387 9.00 3.83 40.40
C THR A 387 9.47 5.27 40.33
N SER A 388 9.43 5.87 39.14
CA SER A 388 9.75 7.29 38.99
C SER A 388 8.82 8.17 39.84
N GLU A 389 9.35 9.30 40.33
CA GLU A 389 8.57 10.31 41.05
C GLU A 389 7.35 10.79 40.25
N GLU A 390 7.50 10.90 38.92
CA GLU A 390 6.42 11.29 38.00
C GLU A 390 5.24 10.31 38.06
N LEU A 391 5.52 8.99 38.03
CA LEU A 391 4.47 7.97 38.14
C LEU A 391 3.80 7.99 39.52
N GLN A 392 4.57 8.19 40.59
CA GLN A 392 4.03 8.29 41.94
C GLN A 392 3.08 9.48 42.08
N GLN A 393 3.46 10.63 41.52
CA GLN A 393 2.61 11.83 41.51
C GLN A 393 1.32 11.62 40.72
N GLU A 394 1.39 10.97 39.55
CA GLU A 394 0.19 10.67 38.75
C GLU A 394 -0.74 9.70 39.49
N LEU A 395 -0.20 8.71 40.21
CA LEU A 395 -0.99 7.79 41.04
C LEU A 395 -1.66 8.49 42.24
N GLN A 396 -1.01 9.49 42.84
CA GLN A 396 -1.61 10.32 43.90
C GLN A 396 -2.78 11.15 43.36
N ASN A 397 -2.63 11.74 42.16
CA ASN A 397 -3.71 12.49 41.50
C ASN A 397 -4.93 11.59 41.22
N LEU A 398 -4.70 10.32 40.85
CA LEU A 398 -5.75 9.34 40.59
C LEU A 398 -6.48 8.86 41.85
N ALA A 399 -5.86 8.95 43.03
CA ALA A 399 -6.44 8.44 44.27
C ALA A 399 -7.78 9.11 44.63
N GLY A 400 -7.98 10.38 44.24
CA GLY A 400 -9.24 11.11 44.45
C GLY A 400 -10.37 10.75 43.48
N MET A 401 -10.10 10.03 42.39
CA MET A 401 -11.08 9.71 41.33
C MET A 401 -11.78 8.36 41.50
N TRP A 402 -11.24 7.48 42.36
CA TRP A 402 -11.83 6.18 42.67
C TRP A 402 -12.55 6.26 44.03
N PRO A 403 -13.88 6.10 44.09
CA PRO A 403 -14.56 6.05 45.38
C PRO A 403 -14.07 4.81 46.13
N THR A 404 -13.32 5.01 47.20
CA THR A 404 -12.96 3.93 48.11
C THR A 404 -14.19 3.58 48.95
N PRO A 405 -14.58 2.31 49.01
CA PRO A 405 -14.79 1.72 50.32
C PRO A 405 -13.87 0.53 50.49
N SER A 406 -12.96 0.65 51.46
CA SER A 406 -12.31 -0.51 52.08
C SER A 406 -13.41 -1.40 52.64
N PHE A 407 -13.35 -2.70 52.36
CA PHE A 407 -13.63 -3.72 53.36
C PHE A 407 -12.77 -4.94 52.97
N ASN A 408 -11.66 -5.08 53.71
CA ASN A 408 -10.58 -6.08 53.63
C ASN A 408 -9.73 -6.14 52.35
N GLY A 409 -8.45 -5.76 52.49
CA GLY A 409 -7.30 -6.34 51.77
C GLY A 409 -6.80 -5.59 50.53
N ASP A 410 -5.47 -5.44 50.44
CA ASP A 410 -4.46 -5.12 49.39
C ASP A 410 -4.84 -4.73 47.94
N LYS A 411 -6.11 -4.73 47.53
CA LYS A 411 -6.57 -4.44 46.18
C LYS A 411 -7.18 -3.04 46.06
N VAL A 412 -6.77 -2.29 45.04
CA VAL A 412 -7.19 -0.93 44.70
C VAL A 412 -7.75 -0.86 43.27
N CYS A 413 -8.32 0.29 42.88
CA CYS A 413 -8.89 0.51 41.54
C CYS A 413 -9.93 -0.55 41.11
N ARG A 414 -10.87 -0.89 42.00
CA ARG A 414 -11.95 -1.86 41.74
C ARG A 414 -12.81 -1.43 40.55
N PRO A 415 -12.89 -2.19 39.45
CA PRO A 415 -13.56 -1.77 38.21
C PRO A 415 -14.97 -1.19 38.44
N ASP A 416 -15.25 -0.05 37.81
CA ASP A 416 -16.63 0.44 37.66
C ASP A 416 -17.39 -0.58 36.80
N THR A 417 -18.44 -1.19 37.34
CA THR A 417 -19.24 -2.22 36.64
C THR A 417 -19.88 -1.67 35.37
N ARG A 418 -20.10 -0.34 35.28
CA ARG A 418 -20.54 0.35 34.07
C ARG A 418 -19.45 0.46 33.00
N CYS A 419 -18.19 0.22 33.36
CA CYS A 419 -17.02 0.38 32.49
C CYS A 419 -16.40 -0.96 32.02
N GLY A 420 -17.18 -2.04 32.05
CA GLY A 420 -16.74 -3.38 31.64
C GLY A 420 -15.85 -4.05 32.70
N VAL A 421 -16.33 -5.15 33.27
CA VAL A 421 -15.57 -5.93 34.26
C VAL A 421 -14.47 -6.72 33.56
N HIS A 422 -13.23 -6.55 34.00
CA HIS A 422 -12.14 -7.43 33.58
C HIS A 422 -12.15 -8.70 34.45
N LEU A 423 -12.33 -9.89 33.86
CA LEU A 423 -12.52 -11.14 34.60
C LEU A 423 -11.40 -11.38 35.64
N ASN A 424 -10.14 -11.21 35.26
CA ASN A 424 -9.00 -11.45 36.14
C ASN A 424 -8.69 -10.30 37.13
N PHE A 425 -9.33 -9.13 36.96
CA PHE A 425 -9.10 -7.95 37.81
C PHE A 425 -10.41 -7.41 38.40
N HIS A 426 -11.46 -8.25 38.48
CA HIS A 426 -12.80 -7.83 38.94
C HIS A 426 -12.80 -7.31 40.39
N ASN A 427 -11.87 -7.78 41.22
CA ASN A 427 -11.67 -7.32 42.60
C ASN A 427 -10.67 -6.16 42.73
N GLY A 428 -10.18 -5.61 41.61
CA GLY A 428 -9.12 -4.59 41.58
C GLY A 428 -7.72 -5.17 41.33
N VAL A 429 -6.72 -4.29 41.37
CA VAL A 429 -5.29 -4.58 41.18
C VAL A 429 -4.55 -4.44 42.50
N ALA A 430 -3.39 -5.07 42.69
CA ALA A 430 -2.68 -4.95 43.97
C ALA A 430 -2.14 -3.52 44.19
N ALA A 431 -2.12 -3.07 45.43
CA ALA A 431 -1.71 -1.70 45.79
C ALA A 431 -0.25 -1.40 45.43
N ASP A 432 0.60 -2.43 45.49
CA ASP A 432 2.03 -2.46 45.16
C ASP A 432 2.32 -2.66 43.66
N GLU A 433 1.29 -2.71 42.80
CA GLU A 433 1.40 -2.79 41.33
C GLU A 433 1.12 -1.41 40.68
N PRO A 434 2.06 -0.46 40.72
CA PRO A 434 1.84 0.94 40.31
C PRO A 434 1.47 1.08 38.82
N TYR A 435 2.07 0.28 37.95
CA TYR A 435 1.81 0.32 36.50
C TYR A 435 0.38 -0.11 36.17
N ARG A 436 -0.11 -1.21 36.78
CA ARG A 436 -1.49 -1.70 36.62
C ARG A 436 -2.53 -0.69 37.11
N ARG A 437 -2.23 0.02 38.20
CA ARG A 437 -3.11 1.07 38.75
C ARG A 437 -3.34 2.20 37.75
N LEU A 438 -2.27 2.71 37.13
CA LEU A 438 -2.37 3.75 36.10
C LEU A 438 -3.08 3.23 34.85
N LEU A 439 -2.72 2.03 34.37
CA LEU A 439 -3.36 1.41 33.20
C LEU A 439 -4.85 1.13 33.40
N MET A 440 -5.29 0.82 34.63
CA MET A 440 -6.71 0.64 34.92
C MET A 440 -7.52 1.94 34.75
N SER A 441 -6.92 3.09 35.04
CA SER A 441 -7.50 4.40 34.75
C SER A 441 -7.61 4.64 33.23
N VAL A 442 -6.54 4.35 32.50
CA VAL A 442 -6.51 4.47 31.03
C VAL A 442 -7.60 3.59 30.40
N ARG A 443 -7.70 2.33 30.83
CA ARG A 443 -8.70 1.35 30.41
C ARG A 443 -10.13 1.85 30.64
N ARG A 444 -10.43 2.37 31.84
CA ARG A 444 -11.75 2.92 32.17
C ARG A 444 -12.14 4.05 31.22
N ARG A 445 -11.27 5.04 31.01
CA ARG A 445 -11.53 6.16 30.09
C ARG A 445 -11.68 5.70 28.64
N LEU A 446 -10.90 4.70 28.20
CA LEU A 446 -11.03 4.10 26.87
C LEU A 446 -12.39 3.41 26.70
N PHE A 447 -12.87 2.68 27.71
CA PHE A 447 -14.19 2.07 27.68
C PHE A 447 -15.30 3.13 27.55
N ARG A 448 -15.22 4.20 28.35
CA ARG A 448 -16.20 5.30 28.30
C ARG A 448 -16.19 6.00 26.94
N THR A 449 -14.99 6.26 26.41
CA THR A 449 -14.81 6.78 25.05
C THR A 449 -15.45 5.86 24.02
N LYS A 450 -15.14 4.56 24.05
CA LYS A 450 -15.71 3.54 23.18
C LYS A 450 -17.24 3.57 23.22
N LYS A 451 -17.85 3.57 24.40
CA LYS A 451 -19.31 3.58 24.58
C LYS A 451 -19.99 4.87 24.13
N CYS A 452 -19.41 6.03 24.42
CA CYS A 452 -19.96 7.29 23.94
C CYS A 452 -19.97 7.35 22.41
N MET A 453 -18.85 6.97 21.78
CA MET A 453 -18.73 7.00 20.32
C MET A 453 -19.61 5.93 19.65
N GLU A 454 -19.76 4.74 20.26
CA GLU A 454 -20.72 3.70 19.84
C GLU A 454 -22.16 4.23 19.87
N SER A 455 -22.57 4.89 20.96
CA SER A 455 -23.90 5.49 21.07
C SER A 455 -24.12 6.57 20.01
N LEU A 456 -23.15 7.48 19.81
CA LEU A 456 -23.22 8.51 18.78
C LEU A 456 -23.37 7.90 17.38
N TYR A 457 -22.58 6.89 17.06
CA TYR A 457 -22.65 6.20 15.77
C TYR A 457 -24.00 5.49 15.56
N LEU A 458 -24.56 4.88 16.61
CA LEU A 458 -25.85 4.19 16.53
C LEU A 458 -27.07 5.14 16.65
N GLY A 459 -26.86 6.45 16.76
CA GLY A 459 -27.93 7.43 16.99
C GLY A 459 -28.64 7.25 18.35
N LYS A 460 -27.96 6.64 19.33
CA LYS A 460 -28.46 6.42 20.69
C LYS A 460 -28.05 7.56 21.61
N PRO A 461 -28.78 7.80 22.72
CA PRO A 461 -28.39 8.78 23.72
C PRO A 461 -26.99 8.46 24.27
N VAL A 462 -26.14 9.49 24.39
CA VAL A 462 -24.85 9.38 25.06
C VAL A 462 -25.07 9.47 26.57
N ASP A 463 -24.37 8.61 27.32
CA ASP A 463 -24.37 8.69 28.78
C ASP A 463 -23.61 9.94 29.23
N LYS A 464 -24.33 10.90 29.82
CA LYS A 464 -23.78 12.17 30.28
C LYS A 464 -22.73 12.01 31.38
N ASP A 465 -22.76 10.90 32.13
CA ASP A 465 -21.73 10.59 33.12
C ASP A 465 -20.39 10.21 32.46
N PHE A 466 -20.43 9.74 31.21
CA PHE A 466 -19.24 9.28 30.50
C PHE A 466 -18.55 10.40 29.71
N GLU A 467 -19.32 11.39 29.22
CA GLU A 467 -18.82 12.50 28.41
C GLU A 467 -17.59 13.24 29.00
N PRO A 468 -17.51 13.53 30.32
CA PRO A 468 -16.35 14.22 30.89
C PRO A 468 -15.04 13.42 30.82
N GLU A 469 -15.12 12.08 30.77
CA GLU A 469 -13.95 11.19 30.78
C GLU A 469 -13.51 10.73 29.37
N VAL A 470 -14.23 11.15 28.32
CA VAL A 470 -13.89 10.87 26.92
C VAL A 470 -12.55 11.52 26.55
N TYR A 471 -11.67 10.79 25.87
CA TYR A 471 -10.42 11.35 25.35
C TYR A 471 -10.69 12.38 24.23
N LYS A 472 -10.23 13.62 24.44
CA LYS A 472 -10.44 14.73 23.50
C LYS A 472 -9.21 15.06 22.66
N SER A 473 -8.03 14.63 23.09
CA SER A 473 -6.77 14.79 22.38
C SER A 473 -5.91 13.52 22.47
N MET A 474 -5.01 13.35 21.49
CA MET A 474 -3.98 12.32 21.48
C MET A 474 -3.07 12.44 22.70
N GLU A 475 -2.73 13.65 23.11
CA GLU A 475 -1.81 13.89 24.22
C GLU A 475 -2.39 13.42 25.57
N GLU A 476 -3.71 13.57 25.78
CA GLU A 476 -4.38 13.02 26.96
C GLU A 476 -4.25 11.49 27.06
N LEU A 477 -4.21 10.78 25.92
CA LEU A 477 -4.07 9.33 25.88
C LEU A 477 -2.59 8.89 25.93
N ALA A 478 -1.71 9.62 25.26
CA ALA A 478 -0.28 9.29 25.19
C ALA A 478 0.42 9.50 26.54
N ARG A 479 0.12 10.61 27.23
CA ARG A 479 0.77 11.00 28.49
C ARG A 479 0.88 9.87 29.52
N PRO A 480 -0.21 9.20 29.97
CA PRO A 480 -0.11 8.16 30.98
C PRO A 480 0.74 6.96 30.50
N LEU A 481 0.71 6.62 29.21
CA LEU A 481 1.52 5.54 28.65
C LEU A 481 3.01 5.90 28.64
N GLU A 482 3.32 7.16 28.36
CA GLU A 482 4.70 7.66 28.34
C GLU A 482 5.29 7.81 29.75
N ILE A 483 4.46 8.12 30.76
CA ILE A 483 4.86 8.07 32.17
C ILE A 483 5.27 6.64 32.54
N VAL A 484 4.48 5.63 32.16
CA VAL A 484 4.83 4.22 32.36
C VAL A 484 6.15 3.89 31.67
N TYR A 485 6.33 4.34 30.43
CA TYR A 485 7.56 4.11 29.66
C TYR A 485 8.79 4.71 30.35
N ARG A 486 8.74 6.01 30.69
CA ARG A 486 9.85 6.69 31.37
C ARG A 486 10.17 6.08 32.72
N SER A 487 9.14 5.67 33.48
CA SER A 487 9.34 5.00 34.77
C SER A 487 10.09 3.67 34.60
N LEU A 488 9.65 2.79 33.68
CA LEU A 488 10.33 1.52 33.40
C LEU A 488 11.78 1.74 32.94
N VAL A 489 12.02 2.73 32.08
CA VAL A 489 13.40 3.07 31.66
C VAL A 489 14.24 3.53 32.84
N SER A 490 13.69 4.37 33.72
CA SER A 490 14.42 4.90 34.89
C SER A 490 14.73 3.83 35.95
N THR A 491 13.94 2.76 36.02
CA THR A 491 14.13 1.65 36.97
C THR A 491 15.02 0.52 36.41
N GLY A 492 15.49 0.65 35.17
CA GLY A 492 16.33 -0.36 34.50
C GLY A 492 15.55 -1.41 33.70
N ASP A 493 14.23 -1.30 33.62
CA ASP A 493 13.33 -2.23 32.92
C ASP A 493 13.11 -1.86 31.44
N GLU A 494 14.17 -1.36 30.78
CA GLU A 494 14.09 -0.86 29.40
C GLU A 494 13.61 -1.93 28.39
N VAL A 495 13.92 -3.21 28.66
CA VAL A 495 13.49 -4.34 27.85
C VAL A 495 11.95 -4.47 27.84
N LEU A 496 11.31 -4.23 28.99
CA LEU A 496 9.85 -4.24 29.12
C LEU A 496 9.25 -3.00 28.46
N ALA A 497 9.85 -1.83 28.68
CA ALA A 497 9.43 -0.57 28.09
C ALA A 497 9.40 -0.63 26.54
N ASN A 498 10.44 -1.23 25.95
CA ASN A 498 10.59 -1.40 24.50
C ASN A 498 9.78 -2.59 23.92
N GLY A 499 8.97 -3.26 24.73
CA GLY A 499 8.03 -4.31 24.34
C GLY A 499 6.72 -3.75 23.78
N ARG A 500 5.58 -4.31 24.23
CA ARG A 500 4.23 -3.92 23.80
C ARG A 500 3.91 -2.45 24.09
N LEU A 501 4.46 -1.89 25.17
CA LEU A 501 4.20 -0.51 25.57
C LEU A 501 4.68 0.49 24.49
N LEU A 502 5.90 0.32 24.00
CA LEU A 502 6.44 1.14 22.91
C LEU A 502 5.60 1.00 21.63
N ASP A 503 5.12 -0.21 21.31
CA ASP A 503 4.23 -0.41 20.15
C ASP A 503 2.92 0.35 20.31
N LEU A 504 2.34 0.35 21.52
CA LEU A 504 1.14 1.11 21.83
C LEU A 504 1.38 2.62 21.73
N ILE A 505 2.48 3.14 22.28
CA ILE A 505 2.83 4.57 22.17
C ILE A 505 2.96 4.97 20.70
N ARG A 506 3.68 4.18 19.89
CA ARG A 506 3.82 4.42 18.44
C ARG A 506 2.48 4.40 17.70
N ARG A 507 1.56 3.52 18.10
CA ARG A 507 0.18 3.49 17.57
C ARG A 507 -0.61 4.72 17.97
N VAL A 508 -0.52 5.17 19.22
CA VAL A 508 -1.17 6.42 19.68
C VAL A 508 -0.63 7.62 18.90
N ARG A 509 0.69 7.72 18.73
CA ARG A 509 1.34 8.79 17.98
C ARG A 509 1.01 8.74 16.47
N THR A 510 0.71 7.56 15.90
CA THR A 510 0.35 7.40 14.48
C THR A 510 -1.14 7.62 14.20
N PHE A 511 -2.02 6.96 14.94
CA PHE A 511 -3.47 6.88 14.68
C PHE A 511 -4.28 7.90 15.50
N GLY A 512 -3.71 8.47 16.57
CA GLY A 512 -4.37 9.44 17.43
C GLY A 512 -5.67 8.91 18.03
N ILE A 513 -6.61 9.80 18.30
CA ILE A 513 -7.93 9.44 18.87
C ILE A 513 -8.98 9.11 17.82
N SER A 514 -8.62 9.04 16.53
CA SER A 514 -9.60 8.93 15.44
C SER A 514 -9.24 7.92 14.36
N LEU A 515 -8.29 7.00 14.61
CA LEU A 515 -7.75 6.02 13.66
C LEU A 515 -7.10 6.65 12.40
N ALA A 516 -7.83 7.45 11.65
CA ALA A 516 -7.36 8.26 10.55
C ALA A 516 -8.07 9.63 10.58
N CYS A 517 -7.35 10.71 10.29
CA CYS A 517 -7.95 12.04 10.19
C CYS A 517 -8.90 12.12 8.99
N LEU A 518 -10.07 12.72 9.17
CA LEU A 518 -11.06 12.87 8.10
C LEU A 518 -10.81 14.15 7.31
N ASP A 519 -10.37 14.03 6.05
CA ASP A 519 -10.32 15.18 5.15
C ASP A 519 -11.72 15.50 4.65
N ILE A 520 -12.01 16.80 4.52
CA ILE A 520 -13.25 17.29 3.93
C ILE A 520 -12.91 17.83 2.55
N ARG A 521 -13.68 17.45 1.51
CA ARG A 521 -13.45 17.93 0.15
C ARG A 521 -14.75 18.41 -0.49
N GLN A 522 -14.75 19.64 -1.02
CA GLN A 522 -15.89 20.23 -1.72
C GLN A 522 -15.42 21.08 -2.92
N GLU A 523 -16.25 21.22 -3.96
CA GLU A 523 -15.95 22.06 -5.13
C GLU A 523 -16.13 23.56 -4.83
N SER A 524 -15.23 24.39 -5.38
CA SER A 524 -15.20 25.86 -5.22
C SER A 524 -16.53 26.54 -5.56
N ASP A 525 -17.18 26.10 -6.64
CA ASP A 525 -18.48 26.62 -7.09
C ASP A 525 -19.54 26.56 -5.98
N ARG A 526 -19.50 25.56 -5.07
CA ARG A 526 -20.44 25.46 -3.94
C ARG A 526 -20.18 26.48 -2.86
N HIS A 527 -18.92 26.86 -2.66
CA HIS A 527 -18.58 27.95 -1.74
C HIS A 527 -19.03 29.29 -2.32
N GLU A 528 -18.85 29.48 -3.62
CA GLU A 528 -19.35 30.65 -4.35
C GLU A 528 -20.88 30.77 -4.27
N GLU A 529 -21.64 29.69 -4.46
CA GLU A 529 -23.10 29.66 -4.28
C GLU A 529 -23.54 30.12 -2.87
N VAL A 530 -22.77 29.77 -1.83
CA VAL A 530 -23.04 30.23 -0.45
C VAL A 530 -22.75 31.73 -0.31
N MET A 531 -21.62 32.20 -0.83
CA MET A 531 -21.26 33.62 -0.77
C MET A 531 -22.27 34.48 -1.54
N ASP A 532 -22.73 34.00 -2.70
CA ASP A 532 -23.74 34.66 -3.51
C ASP A 532 -25.09 34.74 -2.79
N ALA A 533 -25.54 33.63 -2.17
CA ALA A 533 -26.75 33.65 -1.36
C ALA A 533 -26.67 34.65 -0.20
N ILE A 534 -25.52 34.71 0.50
CA ILE A 534 -25.30 35.63 1.63
C ILE A 534 -25.34 37.09 1.15
N THR A 535 -24.58 37.42 0.12
CA THR A 535 -24.47 38.79 -0.40
C THR A 535 -25.79 39.30 -0.98
N GLN A 536 -26.54 38.44 -1.69
CA GLN A 536 -27.88 38.79 -2.18
C GLN A 536 -28.84 39.06 -1.03
N TYR A 537 -28.87 38.21 0.00
CA TYR A 537 -29.75 38.40 1.16
C TYR A 537 -29.43 39.68 1.93
N LEU A 538 -28.14 40.05 2.02
CA LEU A 538 -27.70 41.29 2.67
C LEU A 538 -27.90 42.54 1.79
N GLY A 539 -28.37 42.39 0.55
CA GLY A 539 -28.57 43.50 -0.39
C GLY A 539 -27.27 44.08 -0.95
N LEU A 540 -26.17 43.33 -0.94
CA LEU A 540 -24.86 43.74 -1.45
C LEU A 540 -24.67 43.45 -2.95
N GLY A 541 -25.63 42.76 -3.58
CA GLY A 541 -25.55 42.30 -4.96
C GLY A 541 -25.17 40.83 -5.05
N SER A 542 -24.74 40.39 -6.24
CA SER A 542 -24.33 39.01 -6.51
C SER A 542 -22.81 38.90 -6.42
N TYR A 543 -22.32 38.15 -5.44
CA TYR A 543 -20.91 37.80 -5.29
C TYR A 543 -20.32 37.18 -6.57
N SER A 544 -21.09 36.32 -7.25
CA SER A 544 -20.61 35.66 -8.48
C SER A 544 -20.30 36.62 -9.63
N ALA A 545 -20.93 37.81 -9.63
CA ALA A 545 -20.70 38.85 -10.63
C ALA A 545 -19.53 39.79 -10.29
N TRP A 546 -18.95 39.69 -9.10
CA TRP A 546 -17.86 40.57 -8.67
C TRP A 546 -16.53 40.19 -9.32
N ALA A 547 -15.68 41.20 -9.53
CA ALA A 547 -14.29 40.98 -9.91
C ALA A 547 -13.50 40.32 -8.77
N GLU A 548 -12.45 39.57 -9.11
CA GLU A 548 -11.64 38.82 -8.12
C GLU A 548 -11.14 39.69 -6.96
N GLN A 549 -10.63 40.89 -7.23
CA GLN A 549 -10.14 41.77 -6.18
C GLN A 549 -11.25 42.20 -5.21
N GLN A 550 -12.44 42.51 -5.75
CA GLN A 550 -13.60 42.87 -4.93
C GLN A 550 -14.06 41.69 -4.05
N LYS A 551 -14.02 40.46 -4.59
CA LYS A 551 -14.29 39.24 -3.81
C LYS A 551 -13.30 39.12 -2.65
N CYS A 552 -11.99 39.24 -2.92
CA CYS A 552 -10.96 39.16 -1.89
C CYS A 552 -11.11 40.23 -0.81
N ASP A 553 -11.33 41.50 -1.21
CA ASP A 553 -11.45 42.62 -0.27
C ASP A 553 -12.64 42.43 0.69
N TRP A 554 -13.79 42.04 0.15
CA TRP A 554 -14.98 41.76 0.96
C TRP A 554 -14.78 40.55 1.88
N LEU A 555 -14.20 39.46 1.39
CA LEU A 555 -13.92 38.27 2.20
C LEU A 555 -12.97 38.60 3.35
N LEU A 556 -11.91 39.37 3.12
CA LEU A 556 -10.97 39.78 4.16
C LEU A 556 -11.64 40.66 5.21
N GLN A 557 -12.47 41.63 4.78
CA GLN A 557 -13.24 42.46 5.69
C GLN A 557 -14.15 41.62 6.60
N GLU A 558 -14.86 40.63 6.06
CA GLU A 558 -15.74 39.76 6.85
C GLU A 558 -14.98 38.74 7.70
N ILE A 559 -13.81 38.28 7.25
CA ILE A 559 -12.90 37.43 8.05
C ILE A 559 -12.36 38.18 9.27
N GLU A 560 -12.10 39.48 9.18
CA GLU A 560 -11.64 40.31 10.30
C GLU A 560 -12.79 40.84 11.18
N SER A 561 -13.98 41.01 10.60
CA SER A 561 -15.18 41.51 11.27
C SER A 561 -15.59 40.67 12.49
N LYS A 562 -15.90 41.29 13.64
CA LYS A 562 -16.44 40.54 14.80
C LYS A 562 -17.95 40.32 14.74
N ARG A 563 -18.62 40.90 13.73
CA ARG A 563 -20.07 40.80 13.54
C ARG A 563 -20.42 39.40 12.98
N PRO A 564 -21.47 38.74 13.49
CA PRO A 564 -21.99 37.53 12.86
C PRO A 564 -22.51 37.81 11.44
N LEU A 565 -22.10 36.98 10.48
CA LEU A 565 -22.47 37.13 9.06
C LEU A 565 -23.82 36.46 8.75
N LEU A 566 -24.05 35.24 9.27
CA LEU A 566 -25.30 34.51 9.04
C LEU A 566 -26.42 34.98 9.97
N SER A 567 -27.57 35.31 9.40
CA SER A 567 -28.81 35.53 10.13
C SER A 567 -29.57 34.21 10.30
N PRO A 568 -30.09 33.88 11.50
CA PRO A 568 -30.89 32.67 11.72
C PRO A 568 -32.11 32.52 10.79
N GLY A 569 -32.64 33.64 10.26
CA GLY A 569 -33.79 33.66 9.35
C GLY A 569 -33.45 33.72 7.85
N MET A 570 -32.17 33.58 7.48
CA MET A 570 -31.77 33.61 6.07
C MET A 570 -32.36 32.41 5.31
N PRO A 571 -33.09 32.63 4.20
CA PRO A 571 -33.56 31.53 3.37
C PRO A 571 -32.37 30.85 2.69
N MET A 572 -32.29 29.52 2.81
CA MET A 572 -31.20 28.73 2.24
C MET A 572 -31.78 27.62 1.37
N SER A 573 -31.23 27.44 0.17
CA SER A 573 -31.41 26.21 -0.60
C SER A 573 -30.81 25.02 0.15
N ASP A 574 -31.20 23.80 -0.22
CA ASP A 574 -30.66 22.59 0.42
C ASP A 574 -29.13 22.48 0.24
N ILE A 575 -28.60 22.95 -0.88
CA ILE A 575 -27.16 22.99 -1.16
C ILE A 575 -26.45 23.95 -0.20
N VAL A 576 -26.94 25.20 -0.09
CA VAL A 576 -26.34 26.22 0.78
C VAL A 576 -26.40 25.76 2.24
N ARG A 577 -27.54 25.21 2.65
CA ARG A 577 -27.73 24.65 4.00
C ARG A 577 -26.74 23.52 4.28
N GLU A 578 -26.54 22.61 3.33
CA GLU A 578 -25.63 21.48 3.49
C GLU A 578 -24.16 21.92 3.63
N VAL A 579 -23.72 22.91 2.86
CA VAL A 579 -22.36 23.46 3.01
C VAL A 579 -22.18 24.09 4.39
N ILE A 580 -23.13 24.91 4.85
CA ILE A 580 -23.07 25.52 6.19
C ILE A 580 -23.09 24.45 7.29
N ASN A 581 -24.02 23.49 7.20
CA ASN A 581 -24.11 22.38 8.16
C ASN A 581 -22.81 21.57 8.24
N THR A 582 -22.08 21.45 7.13
CA THR A 582 -20.77 20.79 7.11
C THR A 582 -19.78 21.51 8.01
N PHE A 583 -19.68 22.83 7.92
CA PHE A 583 -18.79 23.61 8.78
C PHE A 583 -19.24 23.61 10.24
N CYS A 584 -20.56 23.61 10.50
CA CYS A 584 -21.09 23.42 11.85
C CYS A 584 -20.70 22.04 12.42
N THR A 585 -20.83 20.95 11.64
CA THR A 585 -20.37 19.63 12.06
C THR A 585 -18.87 19.63 12.32
N ILE A 586 -18.05 20.25 11.47
CA ILE A 586 -16.59 20.35 11.68
C ILE A 586 -16.29 21.03 13.02
N ALA A 587 -17.04 22.07 13.40
CA ALA A 587 -16.86 22.78 14.65
C ALA A 587 -17.18 21.94 15.91
N GLU A 588 -18.03 20.92 15.78
CA GLU A 588 -18.36 19.97 16.85
C GLU A 588 -17.28 18.88 17.02
N LEU A 589 -16.47 18.63 15.98
CA LEU A 589 -15.46 17.57 16.00
C LEU A 589 -14.17 18.05 16.68
N PRO A 590 -13.46 17.17 17.41
CA PRO A 590 -12.13 17.49 17.91
C PRO A 590 -11.17 17.83 16.75
N PRO A 591 -10.32 18.88 16.87
CA PRO A 591 -9.44 19.31 15.78
C PRO A 591 -8.55 18.21 15.20
N GLU A 592 -8.12 17.25 16.03
CA GLU A 592 -7.29 16.12 15.61
C GLU A 592 -8.06 15.03 14.84
N ALA A 593 -9.40 15.03 14.90
CA ALA A 593 -10.25 14.10 14.16
C ALA A 593 -10.39 14.50 12.68
N VAL A 594 -10.11 15.76 12.35
CA VAL A 594 -10.24 16.31 11.00
C VAL A 594 -8.87 16.61 10.38
N GLY A 595 -8.79 16.41 9.07
CA GLY A 595 -7.57 16.56 8.29
C GLY A 595 -7.52 17.91 7.56
N ALA A 596 -7.33 17.86 6.24
CA ALA A 596 -7.34 19.02 5.37
C ALA A 596 -8.76 19.30 4.83
N TYR A 597 -9.06 20.58 4.61
CA TYR A 597 -10.19 21.00 3.78
C TYR A 597 -9.68 21.19 2.34
N CYS A 598 -9.98 20.25 1.47
CA CYS A 598 -9.59 20.27 0.06
C CYS A 598 -10.63 21.00 -0.79
N ILE A 599 -10.20 21.92 -1.65
CA ILE A 599 -11.09 22.70 -2.52
C ILE A 599 -10.91 22.25 -3.97
N SER A 600 -11.83 21.43 -4.48
CA SER A 600 -11.78 21.01 -5.89
C SER A 600 -12.01 22.19 -6.83
N MET A 601 -11.45 22.12 -8.04
CA MET A 601 -11.60 23.16 -9.06
C MET A 601 -11.20 24.55 -8.54
N SER A 602 -10.10 24.63 -7.77
CA SER A 602 -9.56 25.91 -7.30
C SER A 602 -8.94 26.68 -8.47
N ARG A 603 -9.35 27.93 -8.66
CA ARG A 603 -8.93 28.80 -9.78
C ARG A 603 -8.35 30.13 -9.30
N ALA A 604 -8.78 30.62 -8.15
CA ALA A 604 -8.52 31.98 -7.72
C ALA A 604 -8.22 32.09 -6.22
N THR A 605 -7.78 33.27 -5.77
CA THR A 605 -7.43 33.50 -4.36
C THR A 605 -8.70 33.53 -3.50
N SER A 606 -9.80 34.05 -4.06
CA SER A 606 -11.10 34.08 -3.40
C SER A 606 -11.62 32.71 -2.99
N ASP A 607 -11.30 31.64 -3.72
CA ASP A 607 -11.77 30.29 -3.42
C ASP A 607 -11.26 29.82 -2.04
N ILE A 608 -10.00 30.12 -1.73
CA ILE A 608 -9.37 29.78 -0.45
C ILE A 608 -9.91 30.67 0.67
N LEU A 609 -10.03 31.98 0.43
CA LEU A 609 -10.54 32.93 1.42
C LEU A 609 -12.02 32.67 1.74
N ALA A 610 -12.82 32.24 0.77
CA ALA A 610 -14.21 31.87 0.99
C ALA A 610 -14.31 30.72 2.01
N VAL A 611 -13.45 29.70 1.91
CA VAL A 611 -13.40 28.63 2.90
C VAL A 611 -12.90 29.12 4.27
N CYS A 612 -11.92 30.03 4.33
CA CYS A 612 -11.54 30.67 5.60
C CYS A 612 -12.74 31.35 6.28
N LEU A 613 -13.54 32.09 5.51
CA LEU A 613 -14.76 32.72 6.03
C LEU A 613 -15.80 31.69 6.47
N LEU A 614 -16.02 30.62 5.70
CA LEU A 614 -16.99 29.58 6.05
C LEU A 614 -16.59 28.80 7.30
N GLN A 615 -15.30 28.54 7.52
CA GLN A 615 -14.81 27.95 8.78
C GLN A 615 -15.14 28.84 9.98
N LYS A 616 -14.89 30.15 9.86
CA LYS A 616 -15.26 31.13 10.88
C LYS A 616 -16.77 31.12 11.15
N VAL A 617 -17.56 31.18 10.09
CA VAL A 617 -19.03 31.24 10.14
C VAL A 617 -19.63 29.98 10.74
N GLY A 618 -19.07 28.81 10.45
CA GLY A 618 -19.48 27.53 11.05
C GLY A 618 -19.05 27.36 12.51
N GLY A 619 -18.31 28.31 13.09
CA GLY A 619 -17.87 28.26 14.49
C GLY A 619 -16.61 27.42 14.74
N VAL A 620 -15.85 27.09 13.68
CA VAL A 620 -14.63 26.28 13.77
C VAL A 620 -13.56 27.06 14.54
N GLN A 621 -13.27 26.63 15.77
CA GLN A 621 -12.32 27.32 16.66
C GLN A 621 -10.87 27.21 16.18
N GLN A 622 -10.49 26.02 15.69
CA GLN A 622 -9.18 25.76 15.10
C GLN A 622 -9.40 25.39 13.64
N PHE A 623 -9.06 26.31 12.73
CA PHE A 623 -9.31 26.09 11.31
C PHE A 623 -8.55 24.85 10.83
N MET A 624 -9.26 24.03 10.06
CA MET A 624 -8.66 23.03 9.21
C MET A 624 -7.69 23.70 8.25
N ARG A 625 -6.55 23.04 8.00
CA ARG A 625 -5.62 23.42 6.94
C ARG A 625 -6.35 23.35 5.59
N ILE A 626 -6.18 24.37 4.76
CA ILE A 626 -6.83 24.44 3.45
C ILE A 626 -5.85 23.97 2.38
N SER A 627 -6.32 23.10 1.48
CA SER A 627 -5.54 22.51 0.40
C SER A 627 -6.24 22.80 -0.94
N PRO A 628 -5.90 23.89 -1.66
CA PRO A 628 -6.46 24.16 -2.98
C PRO A 628 -6.03 23.05 -3.95
N LEU A 629 -6.99 22.51 -4.71
CA LEU A 629 -6.78 21.47 -5.70
C LEU A 629 -6.87 22.06 -7.12
N PHE A 630 -5.73 22.13 -7.78
CA PHE A 630 -5.60 22.54 -9.18
C PHE A 630 -5.70 21.30 -10.09
N GLU A 631 -6.76 21.22 -10.91
CA GLU A 631 -7.12 20.00 -11.65
C GLU A 631 -6.90 20.08 -13.16
N THR A 632 -7.02 21.27 -13.78
CA THR A 632 -6.81 21.44 -15.23
C THR A 632 -5.39 21.89 -15.55
N ARG A 633 -4.99 21.81 -16.82
CA ARG A 633 -3.69 22.33 -17.27
C ARG A 633 -3.57 23.83 -17.00
N GLU A 634 -4.62 24.60 -17.26
CA GLU A 634 -4.67 26.04 -17.03
C GLU A 634 -4.55 26.37 -15.54
N ASP A 635 -5.27 25.64 -14.69
CA ASP A 635 -5.20 25.80 -13.23
C ASP A 635 -3.79 25.53 -12.70
N LEU A 636 -3.13 24.47 -13.18
CA LEU A 636 -1.75 24.15 -12.80
C LEU A 636 -0.75 25.25 -13.22
N GLN A 637 -0.95 25.85 -14.40
CA GLN A 637 -0.14 26.97 -14.86
C GLN A 637 -0.39 28.25 -14.04
N ALA A 638 -1.63 28.48 -13.60
CA ALA A 638 -2.03 29.61 -12.78
C ALA A 638 -1.68 29.46 -11.29
N ALA A 639 -1.53 28.23 -10.80
CA ALA A 639 -1.33 27.91 -9.38
C ALA A 639 -0.24 28.74 -8.69
N PRO A 640 0.98 28.94 -9.26
CA PRO A 640 2.01 29.76 -8.61
C PRO A 640 1.57 31.20 -8.39
N ARG A 641 0.85 31.80 -9.35
CA ARG A 641 0.32 33.17 -9.24
C ARG A 641 -0.75 33.27 -8.15
N VAL A 642 -1.65 32.28 -8.09
CA VAL A 642 -2.73 32.23 -7.09
C VAL A 642 -2.13 32.12 -5.68
N VAL A 643 -1.19 31.18 -5.47
CA VAL A 643 -0.55 30.99 -4.17
C VAL A 643 0.34 32.18 -3.79
N ASP A 644 1.05 32.82 -4.75
CA ASP A 644 1.83 34.03 -4.48
C ASP A 644 0.95 35.20 -4.03
N SER A 645 -0.21 35.37 -4.68
CA SER A 645 -1.19 36.41 -4.32
C SER A 645 -1.77 36.14 -2.92
N LEU A 646 -2.13 34.90 -2.64
CA LEU A 646 -2.64 34.45 -1.35
C LEU A 646 -1.63 34.66 -0.21
N LEU A 647 -0.36 34.27 -0.39
CA LEU A 647 0.69 34.44 0.61
C LEU A 647 1.17 35.89 0.76
N SER A 648 0.86 36.76 -0.20
CA SER A 648 1.09 38.20 -0.08
C SER A 648 0.08 38.89 0.85
N ILE A 649 -1.04 38.22 1.19
CA ILE A 649 -2.02 38.74 2.14
C ILE A 649 -1.50 38.52 3.57
N PRO A 650 -1.26 39.59 4.37
CA PRO A 650 -0.67 39.46 5.70
C PRO A 650 -1.50 38.60 6.67
N TRP A 651 -2.84 38.74 6.61
CA TRP A 651 -3.75 37.92 7.43
C TRP A 651 -3.55 36.43 7.15
N TYR A 652 -3.55 36.03 5.87
CA TYR A 652 -3.44 34.63 5.48
C TYR A 652 -2.05 34.05 5.77
N LYS A 653 -0.99 34.81 5.48
CA LYS A 653 0.39 34.41 5.80
C LYS A 653 0.59 34.11 7.28
N ASN A 654 0.01 34.94 8.16
CA ASN A 654 0.02 34.71 9.60
C ASN A 654 -0.86 33.52 10.00
N HIS A 655 -2.00 33.34 9.34
CA HIS A 655 -2.93 32.24 9.57
C HIS A 655 -2.28 30.87 9.33
N VAL A 656 -1.54 30.71 8.23
CA VAL A 656 -0.92 29.42 7.83
C VAL A 656 0.36 29.07 8.61
N LYS A 657 0.87 29.98 9.46
CA LYS A 657 2.01 29.74 10.36
C LYS A 657 3.22 29.10 9.67
N GLY A 658 3.55 29.59 8.46
CA GLY A 658 4.71 29.13 7.69
C GLY A 658 4.53 27.80 6.95
N LYS A 659 3.30 27.25 6.83
CA LYS A 659 3.03 26.00 6.12
C LYS A 659 1.78 26.08 5.24
N GLN A 660 1.92 25.82 3.95
CA GLN A 660 0.81 25.77 3.01
C GLN A 660 0.75 24.38 2.35
N GLU A 661 -0.43 23.76 2.35
CA GLU A 661 -0.65 22.52 1.59
C GLU A 661 -1.23 22.87 0.21
N VAL A 662 -0.77 22.23 -0.87
CA VAL A 662 -1.35 22.39 -2.21
C VAL A 662 -1.61 21.01 -2.80
N MET A 663 -2.83 20.76 -3.24
CA MET A 663 -3.20 19.48 -3.84
C MET A 663 -3.09 19.53 -5.36
N LEU A 664 -2.54 18.46 -5.95
CA LEU A 664 -2.31 18.35 -7.39
C LEU A 664 -3.22 17.30 -8.03
N GLY A 665 -3.99 17.70 -9.03
CA GLY A 665 -4.90 16.85 -9.78
C GLY A 665 -4.23 16.16 -10.97
N TYR A 666 -3.91 14.87 -10.84
CA TYR A 666 -3.26 14.10 -11.93
C TYR A 666 -4.26 13.53 -12.94
N SER A 667 -5.31 12.82 -12.48
CA SER A 667 -6.23 12.15 -13.42
C SER A 667 -7.03 13.15 -14.25
N ASP A 668 -7.48 14.23 -13.61
CA ASP A 668 -8.30 15.25 -14.24
C ASP A 668 -7.50 16.10 -15.24
N SER A 669 -6.23 16.41 -14.94
CA SER A 669 -5.35 17.07 -15.91
C SER A 669 -5.07 16.17 -17.12
N VAL A 670 -4.81 14.87 -16.90
CA VAL A 670 -4.65 13.91 -18.02
C VAL A 670 -5.91 13.81 -18.89
N LYS A 671 -7.11 13.91 -18.30
CA LYS A 671 -8.38 13.97 -19.06
C LYS A 671 -8.51 15.29 -19.85
N ASP A 672 -7.95 16.36 -19.34
CA ASP A 672 -8.02 17.70 -19.95
C ASP A 672 -7.03 17.87 -21.12
N ALA A 673 -5.78 17.43 -20.95
CA ALA A 673 -4.69 17.75 -21.89
C ALA A 673 -3.84 16.55 -22.34
N GLY A 674 -4.17 15.33 -21.94
CA GLY A 674 -3.35 14.15 -22.23
C GLY A 674 -2.13 14.01 -21.31
N LYS A 675 -1.40 12.89 -21.42
CA LYS A 675 -0.42 12.46 -20.41
C LYS A 675 0.86 13.32 -20.38
N PHE A 676 1.51 13.55 -21.52
CA PHE A 676 2.75 14.35 -21.59
C PHE A 676 2.54 15.77 -21.07
N ALA A 677 1.54 16.46 -21.62
CA ALA A 677 1.26 17.85 -21.27
C ALA A 677 0.96 18.03 -19.77
N SER A 678 0.13 17.14 -19.23
CA SER A 678 -0.27 17.20 -17.82
C SER A 678 0.87 16.88 -16.87
N THR A 679 1.66 15.84 -17.17
CA THR A 679 2.80 15.46 -16.31
C THR A 679 3.87 16.55 -16.32
N TRP A 680 4.09 17.21 -17.46
CA TRP A 680 4.99 18.35 -17.56
C TRP A 680 4.44 19.59 -16.82
N ALA A 681 3.16 19.91 -16.99
CA ALA A 681 2.51 21.03 -16.27
C ALA A 681 2.60 20.85 -14.75
N LEU A 682 2.38 19.63 -14.26
CA LEU A 682 2.56 19.29 -12.84
C LEU A 682 4.00 19.52 -12.36
N HIS A 683 4.98 19.06 -13.15
CA HIS A 683 6.41 19.24 -12.83
C HIS A 683 6.76 20.73 -12.68
N VAL A 684 6.39 21.55 -13.68
CA VAL A 684 6.65 23.00 -13.68
C VAL A 684 5.88 23.72 -12.57
N ALA A 685 4.63 23.33 -12.30
CA ALA A 685 3.84 23.91 -11.22
C ALA A 685 4.49 23.68 -9.85
N MET A 686 4.98 22.46 -9.58
CA MET A 686 5.70 22.14 -8.35
C MET A 686 7.00 22.95 -8.22
N GLU A 687 7.83 23.03 -9.27
CA GLU A 687 9.05 23.86 -9.27
C GLU A 687 8.73 25.31 -8.87
N LYS A 688 7.77 25.94 -9.55
CA LYS A 688 7.39 27.34 -9.30
C LYS A 688 6.72 27.55 -7.93
N LEU A 689 5.95 26.59 -7.44
CA LEU A 689 5.34 26.67 -6.11
C LEU A 689 6.40 26.60 -5.00
N VAL A 690 7.45 25.79 -5.17
CA VAL A 690 8.61 25.77 -4.25
C VAL A 690 9.32 27.14 -4.23
N GLU A 691 9.49 27.77 -5.39
CA GLU A 691 10.05 29.13 -5.49
C GLU A 691 9.17 30.17 -4.75
N VAL A 692 7.85 30.11 -4.94
CA VAL A 692 6.88 30.98 -4.25
C VAL A 692 6.93 30.78 -2.73
N GLY A 693 6.96 29.52 -2.26
CA GLY A 693 7.11 29.21 -0.84
C GLY A 693 8.40 29.79 -0.26
N THR A 694 9.51 29.63 -0.97
CA THR A 694 10.82 30.18 -0.59
C THR A 694 10.78 31.71 -0.50
N LYS A 695 10.20 32.39 -1.50
CA LYS A 695 10.00 33.85 -1.51
C LYS A 695 9.27 34.36 -0.28
N HIS A 696 8.27 33.60 0.21
CA HIS A 696 7.45 34.01 1.35
C HIS A 696 7.92 33.46 2.70
N GLY A 697 8.91 32.57 2.74
CA GLY A 697 9.31 31.86 3.96
C GLY A 697 8.25 30.86 4.46
N VAL A 698 7.53 30.23 3.52
CA VAL A 698 6.46 29.27 3.78
C VAL A 698 6.83 27.92 3.16
N GLU A 699 6.77 26.85 3.95
CA GLU A 699 6.97 25.49 3.47
C GLU A 699 5.73 25.03 2.68
N ILE A 700 5.91 24.69 1.40
CA ILE A 700 4.84 24.12 0.57
C ILE A 700 4.86 22.59 0.70
N THR A 701 3.79 22.03 1.22
CA THR A 701 3.54 20.59 1.24
C THR A 701 2.66 20.22 0.07
N PHE A 702 3.13 19.35 -0.83
CA PHE A 702 2.30 18.84 -1.92
C PHE A 702 1.46 17.67 -1.47
N PHE A 703 0.15 17.77 -1.69
CA PHE A 703 -0.78 16.66 -1.55
C PHE A 703 -1.00 16.01 -2.93
N HIS A 704 -0.41 14.84 -3.13
CA HIS A 704 -0.52 14.10 -4.37
C HIS A 704 -1.90 13.42 -4.48
N GLY A 705 -2.72 13.90 -5.43
CA GLY A 705 -4.08 13.43 -5.68
C GLY A 705 -4.19 12.09 -6.45
N ARG A 706 -5.43 11.65 -6.67
CA ARG A 706 -5.75 10.43 -7.44
C ARG A 706 -5.21 10.51 -8.88
N GLY A 707 -4.62 9.43 -9.38
CA GLY A 707 -4.14 9.32 -10.76
C GLY A 707 -2.66 9.48 -10.97
N GLY A 708 -1.96 10.03 -9.98
CA GLY A 708 -0.52 10.20 -10.04
C GLY A 708 0.17 8.86 -10.09
N THR A 709 1.27 8.79 -10.81
CA THR A 709 2.17 7.63 -10.85
C THR A 709 2.60 7.19 -9.44
N ILE A 710 2.67 8.13 -8.49
CA ILE A 710 2.91 7.90 -7.05
C ILE A 710 1.73 7.17 -6.38
N SER A 711 0.49 7.57 -6.69
CA SER A 711 -0.74 7.12 -6.02
C SER A 711 -1.38 5.87 -6.63
N ARG A 712 -1.11 5.56 -7.91
CA ARG A 712 -1.68 4.40 -8.62
C ARG A 712 -0.81 3.15 -8.61
N GLY A 713 0.39 3.23 -8.02
CA GLY A 713 1.40 2.17 -8.14
C GLY A 713 1.74 1.82 -9.59
N GLY A 714 1.63 2.80 -10.50
CA GLY A 714 1.94 2.71 -11.92
C GLY A 714 3.45 2.54 -12.16
N GLY A 715 4.24 3.49 -11.67
CA GLY A 715 5.66 3.24 -11.55
C GLY A 715 5.94 2.49 -10.25
N PRO A 716 7.18 2.07 -9.99
CA PRO A 716 7.62 1.90 -8.62
C PRO A 716 7.35 3.24 -7.88
N PRO A 717 6.54 3.27 -6.80
CA PRO A 717 6.26 4.52 -6.09
C PRO A 717 7.55 5.22 -5.65
N HIS A 718 8.58 4.45 -5.34
CA HIS A 718 9.91 4.97 -5.03
C HIS A 718 10.50 5.80 -6.20
N LEU A 719 10.61 5.26 -7.42
CA LEU A 719 11.18 5.99 -8.57
C LEU A 719 10.40 7.26 -8.86
N THR A 720 9.07 7.18 -8.76
CA THR A 720 8.24 8.34 -9.05
C THR A 720 8.48 9.47 -8.05
N LEU A 721 8.65 9.13 -6.77
CA LEU A 721 9.00 10.08 -5.71
C LEU A 721 10.41 10.65 -5.91
N LEU A 722 11.37 9.80 -6.28
CA LEU A 722 12.75 10.24 -6.57
C LEU A 722 12.80 11.26 -7.70
N ASN A 723 11.90 11.16 -8.68
CA ASN A 723 11.89 12.02 -9.87
C ASN A 723 10.97 13.25 -9.75
N GLN A 724 10.46 13.54 -8.55
CA GLN A 724 9.81 14.82 -8.30
C GLN A 724 10.84 15.97 -8.38
N PRO A 725 10.43 17.22 -8.64
CA PRO A 725 11.36 18.35 -8.64
C PRO A 725 12.15 18.49 -7.33
N ALA A 726 13.38 19.01 -7.42
CA ALA A 726 14.17 19.29 -6.22
C ALA A 726 13.43 20.26 -5.28
N GLY A 727 13.36 19.91 -4.00
CA GLY A 727 12.67 20.71 -2.98
C GLY A 727 11.15 20.50 -2.94
N SER A 728 10.55 19.71 -3.82
CA SER A 728 9.11 19.42 -3.77
C SER A 728 8.75 18.37 -2.72
N ILE A 729 9.70 17.55 -2.27
CA ILE A 729 9.51 16.68 -1.11
C ILE A 729 10.37 17.26 0.02
N THR A 730 9.70 17.84 1.00
CA THR A 730 10.33 18.37 2.21
C THR A 730 10.22 17.31 3.32
N ARG A 731 9.96 17.72 4.57
CA ARG A 731 9.77 16.81 5.70
C ARG A 731 8.38 16.16 5.71
N HIS A 732 7.47 16.52 4.81
CA HIS A 732 6.10 16.00 4.80
C HIS A 732 5.75 15.52 3.40
N LEU A 733 5.60 14.21 3.24
CA LEU A 733 5.02 13.61 2.05
C LEU A 733 3.55 13.29 2.34
N ARG A 734 2.64 13.83 1.54
CA ARG A 734 1.21 13.51 1.62
C ARG A 734 0.71 12.96 0.29
N LEU A 735 0.13 11.76 0.32
CA LEU A 735 -0.35 11.12 -0.91
C LEU A 735 -1.65 10.38 -0.72
N THR A 736 -2.46 10.37 -1.78
CA THR A 736 -3.67 9.58 -1.83
C THR A 736 -3.34 8.12 -2.07
N VAL A 737 -3.80 7.22 -1.20
CA VAL A 737 -3.86 5.79 -1.51
C VAL A 737 -5.22 5.51 -2.14
N GLN A 738 -5.20 5.23 -3.44
CA GLN A 738 -6.41 4.92 -4.18
C GLN A 738 -7.04 3.62 -3.68
N GLY A 739 -8.36 3.56 -3.64
CA GLY A 739 -9.04 2.38 -3.11
C GLY A 739 -8.69 1.10 -3.89
N GLU A 740 -8.49 1.17 -5.21
CA GLU A 740 -8.00 0.07 -6.06
C GLU A 740 -6.59 -0.43 -5.71
N MET A 741 -5.80 0.38 -4.99
CA MET A 741 -4.45 0.05 -4.54
C MET A 741 -4.43 -0.47 -3.11
N ILE A 742 -5.50 -0.31 -2.34
CA ILE A 742 -5.55 -0.71 -0.94
C ILE A 742 -5.23 -2.20 -0.79
N GLN A 743 -5.79 -3.06 -1.62
CA GLN A 743 -5.49 -4.49 -1.57
C GLN A 743 -4.01 -4.77 -1.87
N GLN A 744 -3.38 -4.04 -2.79
CA GLN A 744 -1.98 -4.27 -3.15
C GLN A 744 -1.00 -3.71 -2.11
N HIS A 745 -1.36 -2.61 -1.46
CA HIS A 745 -0.51 -1.94 -0.49
C HIS A 745 -0.71 -2.47 0.93
N PHE A 746 -1.89 -2.99 1.25
CA PHE A 746 -2.30 -3.31 2.61
C PHE A 746 -3.07 -4.65 2.70
N MET A 747 -2.80 -5.59 1.79
CA MET A 747 -3.45 -6.92 1.80
C MET A 747 -3.37 -7.62 3.14
N ASN A 748 -2.18 -7.57 3.73
CA ASN A 748 -1.80 -8.18 5.00
C ASN A 748 -0.73 -7.31 5.67
N PRO A 749 -0.40 -7.55 6.95
CA PRO A 749 0.57 -6.76 7.69
C PRO A 749 1.97 -6.69 7.05
N GLU A 750 2.42 -7.76 6.40
CA GLU A 750 3.75 -7.85 5.80
C GLU A 750 3.87 -6.97 4.54
N VAL A 751 2.86 -7.01 3.68
CA VAL A 751 2.74 -6.15 2.50
C VAL A 751 2.62 -4.68 2.92
N ALA A 752 1.84 -4.41 3.97
CA ALA A 752 1.69 -3.08 4.55
C ALA A 752 3.03 -2.54 5.05
N GLU A 753 3.77 -3.31 5.85
CA GLU A 753 5.08 -2.91 6.37
C GLU A 753 6.07 -2.58 5.25
N HIS A 754 6.13 -3.43 4.21
CA HIS A 754 6.98 -3.19 3.06
C HIS A 754 6.57 -1.93 2.29
N THR A 755 5.26 -1.65 2.18
CA THR A 755 4.76 -0.42 1.56
C THR A 755 5.20 0.81 2.34
N LEU A 756 5.08 0.80 3.67
CA LEU A 756 5.56 1.88 4.54
C LEU A 756 7.07 2.09 4.39
N GLU A 757 7.84 1.00 4.37
CA GLU A 757 9.29 1.05 4.15
C GLU A 757 9.65 1.72 2.83
N ARG A 758 8.98 1.37 1.73
CA ARG A 758 9.26 1.97 0.42
C ARG A 758 9.00 3.46 0.37
N TYR A 759 7.93 3.95 0.99
CA TYR A 759 7.67 5.38 1.04
C TYR A 759 8.74 6.11 1.86
N ALA A 760 9.09 5.58 3.02
CA ALA A 760 10.07 6.22 3.90
C ALA A 760 11.47 6.27 3.26
N VAL A 761 11.87 5.16 2.64
CA VAL A 761 13.09 5.06 1.84
C VAL A 761 13.12 6.08 0.70
N ALA A 762 12.03 6.19 -0.07
CA ALA A 762 11.97 7.08 -1.22
C ALA A 762 12.03 8.56 -0.82
N VAL A 763 11.34 8.94 0.25
CA VAL A 763 11.43 10.30 0.81
C VAL A 763 12.85 10.61 1.25
N LEU A 764 13.47 9.68 1.98
CA LEU A 764 14.83 9.86 2.47
C LEU A 764 15.83 10.03 1.32
N GLU A 765 15.77 9.15 0.32
CA GLU A 765 16.68 9.18 -0.82
C GLU A 765 16.47 10.44 -1.69
N HIS A 766 15.22 10.88 -1.90
CA HIS A 766 14.95 12.12 -2.63
C HIS A 766 15.54 13.34 -1.90
N MET A 767 15.41 13.39 -0.56
CA MET A 767 15.97 14.49 0.23
C MET A 767 17.50 14.48 0.24
N LEU A 768 18.13 13.30 0.18
CA LEU A 768 19.58 13.15 0.20
C LEU A 768 20.24 13.33 -1.17
N THR A 769 19.54 12.92 -2.24
CA THR A 769 19.99 12.99 -3.62
C THR A 769 18.86 13.47 -4.53
N PRO A 770 18.54 14.77 -4.49
CA PRO A 770 17.51 15.33 -5.35
C PRO A 770 17.92 15.20 -6.83
N PRO A 771 16.96 15.00 -7.74
CA PRO A 771 17.25 14.88 -9.16
C PRO A 771 17.76 16.20 -9.74
N PRO A 772 18.63 16.15 -10.77
CA PRO A 772 19.12 17.36 -11.42
C PRO A 772 18.01 18.09 -12.17
N LEU A 773 18.09 19.43 -12.19
CA LEU A 773 17.24 20.25 -13.06
C LEU A 773 17.53 19.94 -14.54
N PRO A 774 16.52 19.98 -15.42
CA PRO A 774 16.75 19.82 -16.85
C PRO A 774 17.61 20.97 -17.39
N CYS A 775 18.51 20.67 -18.33
CA CYS A 775 19.18 21.73 -19.08
C CYS A 775 18.18 22.48 -19.98
N PRO A 776 18.50 23.71 -20.43
CA PRO A 776 17.59 24.53 -21.23
C PRO A 776 17.04 23.82 -22.48
N ASP A 777 17.89 23.06 -23.18
CA ASP A 777 17.49 22.31 -24.38
C ASP A 777 16.43 21.25 -24.07
N TYR A 778 16.55 20.55 -22.93
CA TYR A 778 15.59 19.52 -22.52
C TYR A 778 14.26 20.15 -22.09
N ARG A 779 14.32 21.31 -21.42
CA ARG A 779 13.12 22.07 -21.04
C ARG A 779 12.36 22.54 -22.27
N ALA A 780 13.06 23.17 -23.23
CA ALA A 780 12.45 23.63 -24.48
C ALA A 780 11.83 22.48 -25.28
N ALA A 781 12.54 21.35 -25.38
CA ALA A 781 12.02 20.15 -26.04
C ALA A 781 10.75 19.62 -25.35
N MET A 782 10.70 19.59 -24.02
CA MET A 782 9.52 19.15 -23.29
C MET A 782 8.33 20.09 -23.38
N GLU A 783 8.57 21.40 -23.40
CA GLU A 783 7.50 22.39 -23.62
C GLU A 783 6.84 22.18 -24.99
N GLU A 784 7.65 22.02 -26.04
CA GLU A 784 7.15 21.74 -27.40
C GLU A 784 6.43 20.37 -27.49
N LEU A 785 7.00 19.31 -26.89
CA LEU A 785 6.35 17.99 -26.82
C LEU A 785 4.99 18.05 -26.09
N ALA A 786 4.93 18.79 -24.98
CA ALA A 786 3.71 18.97 -24.19
C ALA A 786 2.63 19.72 -24.99
N ASP A 787 3.00 20.77 -25.72
CA ASP A 787 2.05 21.54 -26.53
C ASP A 787 1.49 20.72 -27.69
N LEU A 788 2.35 20.01 -28.43
CA LEU A 788 1.94 19.14 -29.53
C LEU A 788 1.03 18.00 -29.05
N SER A 789 1.40 17.37 -27.92
CA SER A 789 0.62 16.31 -27.30
C SER A 789 -0.78 16.81 -26.90
N ALA A 790 -0.86 17.97 -26.24
CA ALA A 790 -2.12 18.55 -25.81
C ALA A 790 -3.01 18.94 -26.99
N GLN A 791 -2.42 19.51 -28.05
CA GLN A 791 -3.15 19.92 -29.24
C GLN A 791 -3.79 18.71 -29.94
N ASP A 792 -3.04 17.63 -30.14
CA ASP A 792 -3.54 16.39 -30.75
C ASP A 792 -4.63 15.75 -29.90
N TYR A 793 -4.41 15.71 -28.57
CA TYR A 793 -5.40 15.21 -27.62
C TYR A 793 -6.71 16.01 -27.66
N GLN A 794 -6.62 17.34 -27.49
CA GLN A 794 -7.80 18.22 -27.47
C GLN A 794 -8.56 18.20 -28.79
N THR A 795 -7.84 18.15 -29.92
CA THR A 795 -8.45 18.07 -31.25
C THR A 795 -9.24 16.77 -31.40
N THR A 796 -8.69 15.65 -30.93
CA THR A 796 -9.35 14.34 -31.01
C THR A 796 -10.54 14.25 -30.05
N VAL A 797 -10.38 14.67 -28.78
CA VAL A 797 -11.34 14.37 -27.70
C VAL A 797 -12.43 15.43 -27.58
N PHE A 798 -12.08 16.72 -27.69
CA PHE A 798 -12.99 17.83 -27.40
C PHE A 798 -13.41 18.63 -28.65
N ARG A 799 -12.63 18.59 -29.73
CA ARG A 799 -12.91 19.35 -30.96
C ARG A 799 -13.20 18.45 -32.17
N SER A 800 -13.58 17.20 -31.93
CA SER A 800 -13.93 16.28 -33.01
C SER A 800 -15.16 16.80 -33.79
N PRO A 801 -15.16 16.77 -35.13
CA PRO A 801 -16.33 17.17 -35.93
C PRO A 801 -17.59 16.40 -35.54
N ASP A 802 -18.75 17.08 -35.54
CA ASP A 802 -20.09 16.52 -35.29
C ASP A 802 -20.22 15.63 -34.04
N ASP A 803 -19.40 15.91 -33.00
CA ASP A 803 -19.26 15.10 -31.79
C ASP A 803 -18.99 13.61 -32.07
N GLN A 804 -18.36 13.29 -33.20
CA GLN A 804 -18.08 11.92 -33.62
C GLN A 804 -17.29 11.14 -32.55
N PHE A 805 -16.37 11.80 -31.85
CA PHE A 805 -15.61 11.15 -30.79
C PHE A 805 -16.48 10.78 -29.58
N VAL A 806 -17.39 11.67 -29.17
CA VAL A 806 -18.31 11.41 -28.05
C VAL A 806 -19.25 10.24 -28.39
N LYS A 807 -19.76 10.21 -29.63
CA LYS A 807 -20.57 9.09 -30.14
C LYS A 807 -19.76 7.79 -30.13
N TYR A 808 -18.53 7.81 -30.65
CA TYR A 808 -17.62 6.66 -30.65
C TYR A 808 -17.30 6.19 -29.23
N PHE A 809 -17.06 7.11 -28.29
CA PHE A 809 -16.82 6.76 -26.89
C PHE A 809 -18.00 5.99 -26.29
N HIS A 810 -19.24 6.45 -26.52
CA HIS A 810 -20.42 5.79 -25.98
C HIS A 810 -20.72 4.43 -26.63
N THR A 811 -20.42 4.26 -27.92
CA THR A 811 -20.67 2.99 -28.64
C THR A 811 -19.51 2.00 -28.53
N ALA A 812 -18.25 2.44 -28.57
CA ALA A 812 -17.09 1.57 -28.54
C ALA A 812 -16.68 1.12 -27.12
N THR A 813 -17.24 1.71 -26.07
CA THR A 813 -16.91 1.40 -24.67
C THR A 813 -18.16 1.07 -23.84
N PRO A 814 -18.04 0.34 -22.71
CA PRO A 814 -19.16 0.07 -21.79
C PRO A 814 -19.48 1.26 -20.88
N SER A 815 -19.31 2.50 -21.34
CA SER A 815 -19.44 3.71 -20.51
C SER A 815 -20.84 3.89 -19.91
N ALA A 816 -21.89 3.52 -20.65
CA ALA A 816 -23.28 3.59 -20.17
C ALA A 816 -23.56 2.52 -19.12
N GLU A 817 -23.12 1.30 -19.38
CA GLU A 817 -23.32 0.13 -18.51
C GLU A 817 -22.57 0.32 -17.18
N LEU A 818 -21.35 0.87 -17.23
CA LEU A 818 -20.56 1.22 -16.04
C LEU A 818 -21.27 2.21 -15.12
N ALA A 819 -22.04 3.15 -15.67
CA ALA A 819 -22.79 4.13 -14.88
C ALA A 819 -24.00 3.52 -14.15
N GLN A 820 -24.53 2.40 -14.67
CA GLN A 820 -25.67 1.69 -14.09
C GLN A 820 -25.26 0.69 -13.01
N MET A 821 -23.99 0.32 -12.94
CA MET A 821 -23.51 -0.67 -11.98
C MET A 821 -23.40 -0.14 -10.53
N ASN A 822 -23.61 -1.03 -9.57
CA ASN A 822 -23.56 -0.76 -8.13
C ASN A 822 -22.14 -0.82 -7.56
N ILE A 823 -21.25 -0.03 -8.16
CA ILE A 823 -19.81 -0.14 -7.94
C ILE A 823 -19.31 0.72 -6.76
N GLY A 824 -19.89 1.91 -6.58
CA GLY A 824 -19.54 2.82 -5.49
C GLY A 824 -20.70 3.71 -5.08
N SER A 825 -20.53 4.45 -3.97
CA SER A 825 -21.56 5.35 -3.43
C SER A 825 -21.82 6.58 -4.32
N ARG A 826 -20.88 6.91 -5.21
CA ARG A 826 -20.85 8.13 -6.03
C ARG A 826 -21.51 7.96 -7.41
N PRO A 827 -22.25 8.96 -7.91
CA PRO A 827 -22.68 9.01 -9.31
C PRO A 827 -21.51 9.11 -10.30
N ALA A 828 -21.69 8.57 -11.53
CA ALA A 828 -20.65 8.55 -12.56
C ALA A 828 -20.43 9.92 -13.26
N LYS A 829 -21.44 10.79 -13.32
CA LYS A 829 -21.37 12.14 -13.92
C LYS A 829 -21.67 13.22 -12.87
N ARG A 830 -21.11 14.42 -13.06
CA ARG A 830 -21.44 15.60 -12.23
C ARG A 830 -22.83 16.17 -12.55
N ARG A 831 -23.27 16.06 -13.82
CA ARG A 831 -24.61 16.45 -14.31
C ARG A 831 -25.16 15.38 -15.27
N ASN A 832 -26.48 15.22 -15.35
CA ASN A 832 -27.11 14.18 -16.19
C ASN A 832 -27.03 14.46 -17.70
N TYR A 833 -26.78 15.71 -18.10
CA TYR A 833 -26.63 16.16 -19.49
C TYR A 833 -25.23 16.77 -19.70
N GLY A 834 -24.52 16.38 -20.77
CA GLY A 834 -23.20 16.92 -21.15
C GLY A 834 -22.25 15.93 -21.83
N GLY A 835 -21.14 16.45 -22.39
CA GLY A 835 -20.08 15.71 -23.07
C GLY A 835 -19.00 15.17 -22.13
N ILE A 836 -17.78 14.96 -22.63
CA ILE A 836 -16.63 14.40 -21.88
C ILE A 836 -16.14 15.36 -20.76
N ASP A 837 -16.40 16.64 -20.92
CA ASP A 837 -16.20 17.69 -19.92
C ASP A 837 -16.92 17.38 -18.60
N THR A 838 -18.15 16.86 -18.67
CA THR A 838 -18.96 16.49 -17.50
C THR A 838 -18.64 15.09 -16.93
N LEU A 839 -17.88 14.28 -17.68
CA LEU A 839 -17.44 12.96 -17.27
C LEU A 839 -16.23 13.06 -16.33
N ARG A 840 -16.29 12.31 -15.24
CA ARG A 840 -15.18 12.23 -14.28
C ARG A 840 -14.01 11.40 -14.84
N ALA A 841 -12.80 11.67 -14.35
CA ALA A 841 -11.61 10.96 -14.80
C ALA A 841 -11.63 9.44 -14.54
N ILE A 842 -12.28 8.97 -13.47
CA ILE A 842 -12.37 7.52 -13.18
C ILE A 842 -13.21 6.80 -14.26
N PRO A 843 -14.49 7.14 -14.51
CA PRO A 843 -15.26 6.56 -15.61
C PRO A 843 -14.58 6.68 -16.98
N TRP A 844 -13.91 7.80 -17.24
CA TRP A 844 -13.16 8.02 -18.48
C TRP A 844 -12.07 6.97 -18.70
N ILE A 845 -11.16 6.82 -17.73
CA ILE A 845 -10.06 5.85 -17.81
C ILE A 845 -10.61 4.42 -17.81
N PHE A 846 -11.63 4.18 -16.98
CA PHE A 846 -12.19 2.85 -16.79
C PHE A 846 -12.94 2.34 -18.02
N ALA A 847 -13.64 3.20 -18.77
CA ALA A 847 -14.30 2.80 -20.01
C ALA A 847 -13.30 2.30 -21.06
N TRP A 848 -12.19 3.02 -21.29
CA TRP A 848 -11.15 2.62 -22.25
C TRP A 848 -10.27 1.46 -21.81
N THR A 849 -10.26 1.19 -20.50
CA THR A 849 -9.64 0.00 -19.91
C THR A 849 -10.32 -1.27 -20.35
N GLN A 850 -11.66 -1.27 -20.30
CA GLN A 850 -12.47 -2.44 -20.60
C GLN A 850 -12.33 -2.91 -22.05
N THR A 851 -11.90 -2.04 -22.96
CA THR A 851 -11.79 -2.33 -24.39
C THR A 851 -10.35 -2.51 -24.89
N ARG A 852 -9.38 -2.45 -23.97
CA ARG A 852 -7.92 -2.55 -24.26
C ARG A 852 -7.36 -1.48 -25.18
N LEU A 853 -8.14 -0.47 -25.56
CA LEU A 853 -7.59 0.64 -26.33
C LEU A 853 -6.74 1.57 -25.46
N LEU A 854 -7.05 1.73 -24.17
CA LEU A 854 -6.25 2.54 -23.23
C LEU A 854 -5.96 3.98 -23.70
N LEU A 855 -6.86 4.53 -24.52
CA LEU A 855 -6.72 5.82 -25.19
C LEU A 855 -6.26 6.98 -24.29
N PRO A 856 -6.74 7.15 -23.03
CA PRO A 856 -6.33 8.26 -22.17
C PRO A 856 -4.85 8.28 -21.83
N VAL A 857 -4.14 7.17 -22.06
CA VAL A 857 -2.75 7.01 -21.65
C VAL A 857 -1.76 7.46 -22.72
N TRP A 858 -2.00 7.08 -23.98
CA TRP A 858 -1.03 7.25 -25.06
C TRP A 858 -1.42 8.32 -26.09
N LEU A 859 -2.69 8.73 -26.12
CA LEU A 859 -3.18 9.74 -27.06
C LEU A 859 -2.41 11.06 -26.90
N GLY A 860 -1.97 11.65 -28.02
CA GLY A 860 -1.09 12.82 -28.04
C GLY A 860 0.39 12.49 -27.94
N ASN A 861 0.79 11.52 -27.11
CA ASN A 861 2.21 11.23 -26.87
C ASN A 861 2.90 10.69 -28.14
N GLY A 862 2.26 9.72 -28.81
CA GLY A 862 2.79 9.13 -30.03
C GLY A 862 2.99 10.16 -31.15
N HIS A 863 2.01 11.05 -31.34
CA HIS A 863 2.09 12.12 -32.33
C HIS A 863 3.24 13.09 -32.04
N ALA A 864 3.39 13.51 -30.79
CA ALA A 864 4.46 14.41 -30.38
C ALA A 864 5.86 13.80 -30.60
N LEU A 865 6.05 12.53 -30.22
CA LEU A 865 7.31 11.82 -30.44
C LEU A 865 7.59 11.61 -31.93
N ASP A 866 6.62 11.14 -32.71
CA ASP A 866 6.75 10.90 -34.15
C ASP A 866 7.13 12.18 -34.90
N LYS A 867 6.50 13.31 -34.56
CA LYS A 867 6.85 14.62 -35.13
C LYS A 867 8.30 15.01 -34.81
N PHE A 868 8.74 14.84 -33.57
CA PHE A 868 10.14 15.11 -33.20
C PHE A 868 11.12 14.20 -33.95
N ILE A 869 10.78 12.93 -34.13
CA ILE A 869 11.59 11.98 -34.89
C ILE A 869 11.67 12.41 -36.36
N ALA A 870 10.54 12.79 -36.97
CA ALA A 870 10.47 13.29 -38.34
C ALA A 870 11.26 14.60 -38.53
N ASP A 871 11.27 15.47 -37.52
CA ASP A 871 12.05 16.72 -37.50
C ASP A 871 13.55 16.49 -37.20
N GLY A 872 14.01 15.23 -37.16
CA GLY A 872 15.42 14.86 -36.95
C GLY A 872 15.90 14.96 -35.50
N LYS A 873 14.99 15.11 -34.52
CA LYS A 873 15.32 15.28 -33.09
C LYS A 873 15.39 13.96 -32.31
N LEU A 874 15.48 12.80 -32.96
CA LEU A 874 15.54 11.49 -32.29
C LEU A 874 16.72 11.37 -31.31
N GLU A 875 17.90 11.84 -31.68
CA GLU A 875 19.09 11.80 -30.80
C GLU A 875 18.90 12.61 -29.52
N LEU A 876 18.18 13.74 -29.60
CA LEU A 876 17.83 14.54 -28.42
C LEU A 876 16.91 13.75 -27.48
N LEU A 877 15.86 13.12 -28.00
CA LEU A 877 14.95 12.28 -27.21
C LEU A 877 15.69 11.11 -26.56
N GLN A 878 16.60 10.45 -27.29
CA GLN A 878 17.42 9.35 -26.76
C GLN A 878 18.38 9.83 -25.67
N ARG A 879 18.99 11.01 -25.81
CA ARG A 879 19.82 11.62 -24.76
C ARG A 879 19.00 11.99 -23.52
N MET A 880 17.80 12.56 -23.71
CA MET A 880 16.87 12.85 -22.62
C MET A 880 16.51 11.55 -21.87
N TYR A 881 16.19 10.47 -22.59
CA TYR A 881 15.85 9.17 -21.98
C TYR A 881 17.02 8.57 -21.20
N ALA A 882 18.25 8.69 -21.70
CA ALA A 882 19.44 8.13 -21.04
C ALA A 882 19.94 8.95 -19.83
N SER A 883 19.74 10.27 -19.83
CA SER A 883 20.39 11.18 -18.88
C SER A 883 19.43 11.92 -17.94
N TRP A 884 18.13 11.96 -18.24
CA TRP A 884 17.16 12.71 -17.44
C TRP A 884 16.11 11.79 -16.79
N PRO A 885 16.19 11.57 -15.46
CA PRO A 885 15.34 10.62 -14.74
C PRO A 885 13.83 10.85 -14.88
N PHE A 886 13.40 12.11 -14.99
CA PHE A 886 12.00 12.48 -15.19
C PHE A 886 11.47 11.97 -16.53
N PHE A 887 12.14 12.29 -17.64
CA PHE A 887 11.71 11.88 -18.99
C PHE A 887 11.80 10.36 -19.15
N LYS A 888 12.87 9.76 -18.62
CA LYS A 888 13.02 8.31 -18.54
C LYS A 888 11.79 7.65 -17.89
N SER A 889 11.44 8.10 -16.70
CA SER A 889 10.34 7.49 -15.94
C SER A 889 8.99 7.73 -16.58
N MET A 890 8.80 8.88 -17.24
CA MET A 890 7.59 9.15 -18.01
C MET A 890 7.44 8.14 -19.17
N LEU A 891 8.50 7.89 -19.93
CA LEU A 891 8.46 6.92 -21.04
C LEU A 891 8.37 5.46 -20.56
N ASP A 892 9.08 5.09 -19.50
CA ASP A 892 8.98 3.74 -18.92
C ASP A 892 7.56 3.45 -18.40
N LEU A 893 6.87 4.47 -17.89
CA LEU A 893 5.47 4.34 -17.50
C LEU A 893 4.56 4.06 -18.71
N ILE A 894 4.74 4.84 -19.78
CA ILE A 894 3.96 4.72 -21.02
C ILE A 894 4.23 3.36 -21.68
N ASP A 895 5.48 2.91 -21.69
CA ASP A 895 5.88 1.58 -22.20
C ASP A 895 5.08 0.47 -21.54
N ILE A 896 4.97 0.48 -20.21
CA ILE A 896 4.17 -0.54 -19.52
C ILE A 896 2.67 -0.41 -19.84
N GLU A 897 2.14 0.81 -19.88
CA GLU A 897 0.72 1.01 -20.17
C GLU A 897 0.39 0.58 -21.62
N LEU A 898 1.32 0.79 -22.57
CA LEU A 898 1.24 0.25 -23.94
C LEU A 898 1.32 -1.29 -23.94
N GLY A 899 2.12 -1.90 -23.05
CA GLY A 899 2.18 -3.36 -22.89
C GLY A 899 0.86 -4.00 -22.43
N LYS A 900 -0.09 -3.19 -21.97
CA LYS A 900 -1.47 -3.62 -21.66
C LYS A 900 -2.45 -3.31 -22.78
N ALA A 901 -2.13 -2.45 -23.73
CA ALA A 901 -3.02 -2.15 -24.85
C ALA A 901 -3.09 -3.36 -25.79
N ASP A 902 -4.22 -3.55 -26.47
CA ASP A 902 -4.37 -4.60 -27.47
C ASP A 902 -5.28 -4.13 -28.61
N GLU A 903 -4.69 -3.97 -29.79
CA GLU A 903 -5.39 -3.48 -30.97
C GLU A 903 -6.39 -4.50 -31.53
N HIS A 904 -6.12 -5.80 -31.40
CA HIS A 904 -6.98 -6.86 -31.92
C HIS A 904 -8.25 -6.94 -31.07
N ILE A 905 -8.10 -6.86 -29.74
CA ILE A 905 -9.24 -6.77 -28.84
C ILE A 905 -10.04 -5.49 -29.10
N ALA A 906 -9.40 -4.32 -29.20
CA ALA A 906 -10.11 -3.08 -29.50
C ALA A 906 -10.87 -3.15 -30.84
N ALA A 907 -10.29 -3.78 -31.87
CA ALA A 907 -10.95 -4.04 -33.14
C ALA A 907 -12.15 -4.99 -33.01
N HIS A 908 -12.06 -5.99 -32.13
CA HIS A 908 -13.16 -6.90 -31.83
C HIS A 908 -14.37 -6.16 -31.25
N TYR A 909 -14.17 -5.26 -30.26
CA TYR A 909 -15.26 -4.40 -29.77
C TYR A 909 -15.86 -3.55 -30.89
N ASP A 910 -15.03 -2.84 -31.66
CA ASP A 910 -15.52 -2.05 -32.81
C ASP A 910 -16.39 -2.88 -33.77
N SER A 911 -15.97 -4.11 -34.07
CA SER A 911 -16.69 -5.00 -34.98
C SER A 911 -18.06 -5.42 -34.44
N LYS A 912 -18.18 -5.57 -33.11
CA LYS A 912 -19.36 -6.11 -32.42
C LYS A 912 -20.38 -5.05 -32.01
N ILE A 913 -19.93 -3.89 -31.54
CA ILE A 913 -20.79 -2.92 -30.83
C ILE A 913 -20.75 -1.50 -31.41
N CYS A 914 -19.84 -1.19 -32.35
CA CYS A 914 -19.71 0.14 -32.91
C CYS A 914 -20.43 0.27 -34.26
N ASP A 915 -21.05 1.42 -34.49
CA ASP A 915 -21.74 1.76 -35.74
C ASP A 915 -20.76 1.84 -36.92
N ASP A 916 -21.19 1.38 -38.10
CA ASP A 916 -20.34 1.36 -39.30
C ASP A 916 -19.75 2.73 -39.66
N ALA A 917 -20.50 3.81 -39.42
CA ALA A 917 -20.06 5.18 -39.67
C ALA A 917 -18.89 5.62 -38.77
N LEU A 918 -18.72 5.01 -37.60
CA LEU A 918 -17.69 5.36 -36.61
C LEU A 918 -16.47 4.42 -36.64
N LYS A 919 -16.57 3.26 -37.32
CA LYS A 919 -15.45 2.33 -37.51
C LYS A 919 -14.19 2.94 -38.14
N PRO A 920 -14.26 3.92 -39.09
CA PRO A 920 -13.08 4.59 -39.60
C PRO A 920 -12.28 5.32 -38.52
N LEU A 921 -12.96 5.98 -37.56
CA LEU A 921 -12.32 6.65 -36.43
C LEU A 921 -11.61 5.64 -35.53
N GLY A 922 -12.26 4.52 -35.20
CA GLY A 922 -11.63 3.45 -34.42
C GLY A 922 -10.39 2.86 -35.10
N LYS A 923 -10.43 2.70 -36.43
CA LYS A 923 -9.27 2.25 -37.22
C LYS A 923 -8.12 3.26 -37.18
N ASP A 924 -8.40 4.55 -37.28
CA ASP A 924 -7.41 5.62 -37.13
C ASP A 924 -6.76 5.59 -35.74
N LEU A 925 -7.56 5.49 -34.68
CA LEU A 925 -7.06 5.41 -33.31
C LEU A 925 -6.15 4.20 -33.07
N ARG A 926 -6.50 3.02 -33.60
CA ARG A 926 -5.61 1.83 -33.52
C ARG A 926 -4.32 2.01 -34.29
N LYS A 927 -4.35 2.64 -35.46
CA LYS A 927 -3.12 2.98 -36.22
C LYS A 927 -2.23 3.92 -35.41
N ARG A 928 -2.81 4.90 -34.72
CA ARG A 928 -2.08 5.83 -33.85
C ARG A 928 -1.49 5.14 -32.62
N LEU A 929 -2.17 4.12 -32.07
CA LEU A 929 -1.61 3.26 -31.03
C LEU A 929 -0.34 2.54 -31.52
N GLN A 930 -0.36 1.96 -32.72
CA GLN A 930 0.83 1.33 -33.32
C GLN A 930 1.98 2.34 -33.49
N GLN A 931 1.67 3.55 -33.97
CA GLN A 931 2.64 4.63 -34.11
C GLN A 931 3.23 5.06 -32.77
N ALA A 932 2.42 5.18 -31.72
CA ALA A 932 2.88 5.47 -30.37
C ALA A 932 3.85 4.40 -29.86
N THR A 933 3.50 3.13 -30.03
CA THR A 933 4.36 1.98 -29.69
C THR A 933 5.69 2.04 -30.41
N SER A 934 5.69 2.26 -31.72
CA SER A 934 6.92 2.37 -32.52
C SER A 934 7.80 3.54 -32.06
N SER A 935 7.20 4.70 -31.83
CA SER A 935 7.92 5.91 -31.41
C SER A 935 8.60 5.72 -30.05
N VAL A 936 7.90 5.11 -29.08
CA VAL A 936 8.46 4.80 -27.75
C VAL A 936 9.66 3.85 -27.88
N LEU A 937 9.54 2.79 -28.67
CA LEU A 937 10.62 1.81 -28.88
C LEU A 937 11.86 2.44 -29.53
N GLN A 938 11.68 3.33 -30.51
CA GLN A 938 12.78 4.07 -31.16
C GLN A 938 13.52 4.98 -30.18
N VAL A 939 12.80 5.68 -29.30
CA VAL A 939 13.42 6.53 -28.27
C VAL A 939 14.14 5.69 -27.21
N LYS A 940 13.57 4.55 -26.82
CA LYS A 940 14.16 3.63 -25.84
C LYS A 940 15.33 2.78 -26.38
N LYS A 941 15.47 2.69 -27.71
CA LYS A 941 16.37 1.74 -28.41
C LYS A 941 16.09 0.28 -28.06
N GLU A 942 14.81 -0.06 -27.94
CA GLU A 942 14.34 -1.41 -27.63
C GLU A 942 13.57 -2.00 -28.82
N GLN A 943 13.53 -3.33 -28.92
CA GLN A 943 12.81 -4.03 -30.01
C GLN A 943 11.38 -4.42 -29.60
N GLU A 944 11.16 -4.60 -28.30
CA GLU A 944 9.87 -5.04 -27.77
C GLU A 944 9.50 -4.21 -26.54
N ILE A 945 8.20 -3.95 -26.40
CA ILE A 945 7.62 -3.31 -25.22
C ILE A 945 7.93 -4.17 -23.97
N LEU A 946 8.14 -3.51 -22.83
CA LEU A 946 8.49 -4.16 -21.55
C LEU A 946 9.85 -4.90 -21.55
N SER A 947 10.79 -4.54 -22.43
CA SER A 947 12.11 -5.20 -22.44
C SER A 947 12.88 -4.96 -21.13
N ALA A 948 12.71 -3.80 -20.51
CA ALA A 948 13.26 -3.48 -19.20
C ALA A 948 12.55 -4.20 -18.04
N GLU A 949 11.45 -4.94 -18.30
CA GLU A 949 10.48 -5.38 -17.30
C GLU A 949 10.01 -6.84 -17.45
N PRO A 950 10.92 -7.81 -17.29
CA PRO A 950 10.64 -9.21 -17.58
C PRO A 950 9.59 -9.83 -16.66
N SER A 951 9.54 -9.46 -15.38
CA SER A 951 8.54 -9.96 -14.43
C SER A 951 7.12 -9.50 -14.77
N THR A 952 6.99 -8.25 -15.24
CA THR A 952 5.73 -7.70 -15.79
C THR A 952 5.26 -8.44 -17.00
N LYS A 953 6.20 -8.61 -17.94
CA LYS A 953 5.92 -9.23 -19.21
C LYS A 953 5.44 -10.67 -18.98
N LEU A 954 6.07 -11.38 -18.05
CA LEU A 954 5.63 -12.70 -17.61
C LEU A 954 4.24 -12.66 -16.96
N ALA A 955 3.99 -11.75 -16.02
CA ALA A 955 2.72 -11.65 -15.31
C ALA A 955 1.54 -11.32 -16.25
N ILE A 956 1.73 -10.37 -17.18
CA ILE A 956 0.75 -10.03 -18.22
C ILE A 956 0.55 -11.23 -19.15
N GLY A 957 1.65 -11.86 -19.60
CA GLY A 957 1.61 -13.03 -20.48
C GLY A 957 0.84 -14.21 -19.87
N MET A 958 1.01 -14.48 -18.58
CA MET A 958 0.28 -15.52 -17.85
C MET A 958 -1.23 -15.26 -17.79
N ARG A 959 -1.64 -13.99 -17.71
CA ARG A 959 -3.06 -13.58 -17.62
C ARG A 959 -3.72 -13.47 -18.99
N ARG A 960 -2.95 -13.20 -20.06
CA ARG A 960 -3.43 -12.86 -21.40
C ARG A 960 -4.49 -13.82 -21.96
N PRO A 961 -4.32 -15.16 -21.95
CA PRO A 961 -5.32 -16.06 -22.53
C PRO A 961 -6.70 -15.95 -21.85
N TYR A 962 -6.71 -15.80 -20.53
CA TYR A 962 -7.94 -15.69 -19.74
C TYR A 962 -8.55 -14.28 -19.85
N LEU A 963 -7.72 -13.26 -20.01
CA LEU A 963 -8.14 -11.88 -20.30
C LEU A 963 -8.84 -11.79 -21.65
N ASP A 964 -8.21 -12.31 -22.70
CA ASP A 964 -8.74 -12.25 -24.07
C ASP A 964 -10.09 -12.99 -24.16
N ALA A 965 -10.21 -14.15 -23.51
CA ALA A 965 -11.47 -14.87 -23.39
C ALA A 965 -12.55 -14.07 -22.63
N THR A 966 -12.16 -13.34 -21.58
CA THR A 966 -13.10 -12.48 -20.84
C THR A 966 -13.59 -11.31 -21.71
N HIS A 967 -12.73 -10.75 -22.55
CA HIS A 967 -13.12 -9.71 -23.52
C HIS A 967 -14.11 -10.24 -24.56
N VAL A 968 -13.89 -11.44 -25.07
CA VAL A 968 -14.83 -12.12 -25.99
C VAL A 968 -16.22 -12.24 -25.35
N ILE A 969 -16.29 -12.70 -24.09
CA ILE A 969 -17.57 -12.77 -23.36
C ILE A 969 -18.18 -11.38 -23.17
N GLN A 970 -17.39 -10.39 -22.72
CA GLN A 970 -17.91 -9.06 -22.45
C GLN A 970 -18.46 -8.39 -23.72
N ALA A 971 -17.75 -8.47 -24.85
CA ALA A 971 -18.19 -7.89 -26.12
C ALA A 971 -19.52 -8.50 -26.59
N GLU A 972 -19.66 -9.83 -26.46
CA GLU A 972 -20.89 -10.54 -26.78
C GLU A 972 -22.05 -10.16 -25.85
N VAL A 973 -21.82 -10.16 -24.53
CA VAL A 973 -22.81 -9.74 -23.52
C VAL A 973 -23.26 -8.30 -23.77
N LEU A 974 -22.33 -7.39 -24.04
CA LEU A 974 -22.60 -5.98 -24.28
C LEU A 974 -23.43 -5.77 -25.56
N GLN A 975 -23.13 -6.52 -26.63
CA GLN A 975 -23.94 -6.49 -27.85
C GLN A 975 -25.39 -6.95 -27.56
N ARG A 976 -25.57 -8.03 -26.81
CA ARG A 976 -26.90 -8.55 -26.46
C ARG A 976 -27.67 -7.59 -25.57
N LEU A 977 -27.03 -7.01 -24.56
CA LEU A 977 -27.66 -6.03 -23.67
C LEU A 977 -28.20 -4.82 -24.44
N ARG A 978 -27.41 -4.28 -25.38
CA ARG A 978 -27.83 -3.12 -26.19
C ARG A 978 -28.94 -3.44 -27.18
N LYS A 979 -29.04 -4.69 -27.64
CA LYS A 979 -30.14 -5.16 -28.52
C LYS A 979 -31.42 -5.50 -27.74
N ALA A 980 -31.30 -5.90 -26.47
CA ALA A 980 -32.42 -6.40 -25.66
C ALA A 980 -33.42 -5.33 -25.20
N GLY A 981 -33.04 -4.05 -25.20
CA GLY A 981 -33.92 -2.96 -24.74
C GLY A 981 -34.35 -3.14 -23.28
N GLU A 982 -35.65 -3.18 -23.01
CA GLU A 982 -36.22 -3.32 -21.65
C GLU A 982 -36.24 -4.78 -21.14
N HIS A 983 -36.05 -5.78 -22.02
CA HIS A 983 -36.14 -7.20 -21.66
C HIS A 983 -34.75 -7.81 -21.38
N ILE A 984 -34.07 -7.32 -20.34
CA ILE A 984 -32.75 -7.81 -19.93
C ILE A 984 -32.91 -8.95 -18.91
N SER A 985 -32.36 -10.13 -19.21
CA SER A 985 -32.30 -11.24 -18.23
C SER A 985 -31.30 -10.93 -17.12
N GLU A 986 -31.58 -11.42 -15.91
CA GLU A 986 -30.70 -11.20 -14.75
C GLU A 986 -29.30 -11.81 -14.98
N GLU A 987 -29.23 -12.98 -15.61
CA GLU A 987 -27.98 -13.66 -15.91
C GLU A 987 -27.10 -12.85 -16.87
N LEU A 988 -27.70 -12.19 -17.85
CA LEU A 988 -26.97 -11.38 -18.81
C LEU A 988 -26.42 -10.10 -18.17
N ALA A 989 -27.22 -9.46 -17.30
CA ALA A 989 -26.76 -8.31 -16.51
C ALA A 989 -25.62 -8.72 -15.55
N ASP A 990 -25.76 -9.85 -14.86
CA ASP A 990 -24.74 -10.39 -13.98
C ASP A 990 -23.47 -10.78 -14.76
N ALA A 991 -23.59 -11.34 -15.97
CA ALA A 991 -22.44 -11.66 -16.83
C ALA A 991 -21.64 -10.39 -17.20
N MET A 992 -22.33 -9.27 -17.43
CA MET A 992 -21.67 -7.98 -17.67
C MET A 992 -20.91 -7.49 -16.44
N ILE A 993 -21.52 -7.58 -15.26
CA ILE A 993 -20.88 -7.19 -14.00
C ILE A 993 -19.64 -8.06 -13.74
N VAL A 994 -19.78 -9.39 -13.86
CA VAL A 994 -18.70 -10.34 -13.61
C VAL A 994 -17.57 -10.19 -14.63
N SER A 995 -17.86 -9.96 -15.91
CA SER A 995 -16.82 -9.72 -16.91
C SER A 995 -16.07 -8.42 -16.65
N ILE A 996 -16.75 -7.33 -16.27
CA ILE A 996 -16.09 -6.10 -15.84
C ILE A 996 -15.16 -6.37 -14.65
N GLN A 997 -15.63 -7.12 -13.65
CA GLN A 997 -14.81 -7.51 -12.50
C GLN A 997 -13.59 -8.34 -12.92
N GLY A 998 -13.78 -9.36 -13.76
CA GLY A 998 -12.72 -10.21 -14.29
C GLY A 998 -11.64 -9.40 -14.99
N LEU A 999 -12.03 -8.47 -15.86
CA LEU A 999 -11.09 -7.58 -16.54
C LEU A 999 -10.38 -6.63 -15.58
N CYS A 1000 -11.05 -6.17 -14.52
CA CYS A 1000 -10.38 -5.41 -13.46
C CYS A 1000 -9.32 -6.24 -12.74
N PHE A 1001 -9.56 -7.53 -12.48
CA PHE A 1001 -8.55 -8.38 -11.87
C PHE A 1001 -7.41 -8.67 -12.85
N GLY A 1002 -7.72 -8.97 -14.10
CA GLY A 1002 -6.70 -9.35 -15.07
C GLY A 1002 -5.86 -8.18 -15.57
N LEU A 1003 -6.45 -7.02 -15.86
CA LEU A 1003 -5.72 -5.81 -16.30
C LEU A 1003 -5.17 -5.03 -15.12
N GLU A 1004 -5.77 -5.26 -13.95
CA GLU A 1004 -5.50 -4.51 -12.74
C GLU A 1004 -5.77 -3.02 -12.99
N VAL A 1005 -5.01 -2.10 -12.39
CA VAL A 1005 -5.11 -0.69 -12.79
C VAL A 1005 -4.56 -0.56 -14.23
N THR A 1006 -5.18 0.23 -15.07
CA THR A 1006 -4.70 0.49 -16.45
C THR A 1006 -3.82 1.72 -16.54
N ALA A 1007 -3.85 2.52 -15.49
CA ALA A 1007 -2.72 3.29 -15.02
C ALA A 1007 -1.93 2.56 -13.89
N ARG A 1008 -2.10 1.22 -13.77
CA ARG A 1008 -1.02 0.34 -13.31
C ARG A 1008 -0.20 0.15 -14.56
N SER A 1009 0.88 0.86 -14.60
CA SER A 1009 2.13 0.20 -14.80
C SER A 1009 2.43 -0.65 -13.54
N CYS A 1010 2.78 -1.91 -13.71
CA CYS A 1010 3.29 -2.79 -12.67
C CYS A 1010 3.75 -3.96 -13.52
N THR A 1011 5.01 -4.02 -13.88
CA THR A 1011 6.18 -3.88 -13.05
C THR A 1011 7.21 -3.06 -13.84
N ALA A 1012 7.64 -1.97 -13.19
CA ALA A 1012 8.81 -1.11 -13.31
C ALA A 1012 10.04 -1.55 -12.55
N GLN A 1013 10.22 -2.83 -12.25
CA GLN A 1013 11.51 -3.23 -11.75
C GLN A 1013 12.47 -3.41 -12.94
N LEU A 1014 12.87 -2.23 -13.45
CA LEU A 1014 14.12 -1.51 -13.73
C LEU A 1014 15.06 -1.80 -14.90
N ALA A 1015 15.57 -0.67 -15.39
CA ALA A 1015 16.87 -0.48 -16.00
C ALA A 1015 17.34 0.96 -15.73
N MET A 1016 18.66 1.13 -15.64
CA MET A 1016 19.46 2.39 -15.58
C MET A 1016 20.00 2.81 -14.22
N GLY A 1017 21.25 2.42 -14.01
CA GLY A 1017 22.20 3.02 -13.10
C GLY A 1017 23.60 2.87 -13.68
N SER A 1018 23.82 3.37 -14.90
CA SER A 1018 25.10 3.31 -15.60
C SER A 1018 25.37 4.59 -16.38
N SER A 1019 25.39 5.74 -15.71
CA SER A 1019 25.81 7.00 -16.35
C SER A 1019 26.54 7.92 -15.37
N VAL A 1020 27.59 7.38 -14.73
CA VAL A 1020 28.68 8.22 -14.17
C VAL A 1020 30.07 7.68 -14.55
N LEU A 1021 30.21 6.43 -15.03
CA LEU A 1021 31.52 5.90 -15.46
C LEU A 1021 31.84 6.04 -16.95
N ALA A 1022 30.90 6.48 -17.80
CA ALA A 1022 31.09 6.49 -19.26
C ALA A 1022 31.72 7.78 -19.83
N VAL A 1023 32.00 8.81 -19.01
CA VAL A 1023 32.63 10.06 -19.49
C VAL A 1023 34.16 10.06 -19.33
N ALA A 1024 34.76 8.97 -18.82
CA ALA A 1024 36.21 8.88 -18.62
C ALA A 1024 36.93 7.93 -19.59
N MET A 1025 36.25 7.42 -20.63
CA MET A 1025 36.84 6.46 -21.58
C MET A 1025 36.52 6.86 -23.02
N ASP A 1026 37.01 8.03 -23.46
CA ASP A 1026 37.33 8.28 -24.87
C ASP A 1026 38.18 9.55 -24.99
N ALA A 1027 39.48 9.39 -24.72
CA ALA A 1027 40.52 10.30 -25.18
C ALA A 1027 41.76 9.46 -25.53
N PRO A 1028 42.22 9.46 -26.79
CA PRO A 1028 43.38 8.70 -27.20
C PRO A 1028 44.63 9.49 -26.85
N LEU A 1029 45.24 9.21 -25.70
CA LEU A 1029 46.59 9.69 -25.39
C LEU A 1029 47.57 8.54 -25.55
N ALA A 1030 48.18 8.50 -26.73
CA ALA A 1030 49.36 7.72 -27.04
C ALA A 1030 50.56 8.29 -26.26
N VAL A 1031 51.09 7.55 -25.29
CA VAL A 1031 52.46 7.70 -24.78
C VAL A 1031 52.98 6.33 -24.33
N GLU A 1032 54.20 6.00 -24.77
CA GLU A 1032 54.95 4.76 -24.54
C GLU A 1032 55.30 4.46 -23.07
N PRO A 1033 55.63 3.19 -22.72
CA PRO A 1033 55.79 2.75 -21.34
C PRO A 1033 57.18 3.05 -20.79
N SER A 1034 57.28 3.99 -19.84
CA SER A 1034 58.41 4.01 -18.89
C SER A 1034 58.04 4.70 -17.57
N THR A 1035 58.22 3.95 -16.48
CA THR A 1035 58.60 4.41 -15.13
C THR A 1035 57.75 5.50 -14.47
N LEU A 1036 56.82 5.10 -13.59
CA LEU A 1036 56.48 5.90 -12.41
C LEU A 1036 56.46 5.01 -11.16
N VAL A 1037 57.51 5.17 -10.36
CA VAL A 1037 57.68 4.64 -9.01
C VAL A 1037 57.07 5.66 -8.05
N ILE A 1038 56.13 5.26 -7.21
CA ILE A 1038 55.77 6.01 -5.99
C ILE A 1038 55.93 5.06 -4.81
N GLU A 1039 57.00 5.30 -4.05
CA GLU A 1039 57.31 4.69 -2.77
C GLU A 1039 56.32 5.15 -1.69
N MET A 1040 55.83 4.22 -0.88
CA MET A 1040 55.47 4.53 0.52
C MET A 1040 56.19 3.51 1.42
N GLY A 1041 57.02 4.07 2.31
CA GLY A 1041 58.10 3.40 3.01
C GLY A 1041 57.72 2.48 4.17
N ARG A 1042 58.72 1.66 4.53
CA ARG A 1042 58.82 0.83 5.74
C ARG A 1042 59.81 1.46 6.72
N GLY A 1043 59.55 1.28 8.01
CA GLY A 1043 60.49 1.43 9.13
C GLY A 1043 59.76 1.92 10.40
N VAL A 1044 59.97 1.46 11.63
CA VAL A 1044 60.90 0.50 12.27
C VAL A 1044 60.25 0.08 13.61
N LEU A 1045 60.55 -1.13 14.07
CA LEU A 1045 60.28 -1.68 15.42
C LEU A 1045 61.20 -1.04 16.48
N GLY A 1046 60.59 -0.61 17.60
CA GLY A 1046 61.03 -0.69 19.01
C GLY A 1046 62.44 -0.28 19.46
N ASP A 1047 62.53 0.48 20.57
CA ASP A 1047 63.51 0.21 21.64
C ASP A 1047 63.30 1.02 22.97
N PHE A 1048 63.58 0.34 24.09
CA PHE A 1048 64.00 0.74 25.47
C PHE A 1048 63.13 1.48 26.54
N LYS A 1049 62.79 0.70 27.60
CA LYS A 1049 63.05 0.77 29.08
C LYS A 1049 63.20 2.07 29.91
N ALA A 1050 62.54 2.01 31.11
CA ALA A 1050 62.87 2.49 32.49
C ALA A 1050 63.06 4.02 32.72
N ASP A 1051 62.69 4.69 33.82
CA ASP A 1051 62.49 4.37 35.25
C ASP A 1051 61.53 5.39 35.93
N ALA A 1052 61.00 5.03 37.11
CA ALA A 1052 60.61 5.85 38.30
C ALA A 1052 59.67 7.09 38.08
N ASP A 1053 58.66 7.40 38.88
CA ASP A 1053 58.51 7.24 40.33
C ASP A 1053 57.10 7.68 40.79
N GLU A 1054 56.75 7.24 42.00
CA GLU A 1054 55.76 7.77 42.96
C GLU A 1054 54.25 7.81 42.60
N THR A 1055 53.28 7.42 43.43
CA THR A 1055 53.18 6.75 44.74
C THR A 1055 51.68 6.48 44.97
N SER A 1056 51.31 5.29 45.44
CA SER A 1056 50.53 5.09 46.70
C SER A 1056 49.93 3.68 46.72
N THR A 1057 50.69 2.81 47.40
CA THR A 1057 50.37 1.52 48.02
C THR A 1057 49.11 1.53 48.88
N VAL A 1058 48.38 0.41 48.95
CA VAL A 1058 48.16 -0.40 50.18
C VAL A 1058 47.75 -1.84 49.79
N ASP A 1059 48.63 -2.80 50.14
CA ASP A 1059 48.44 -4.13 50.75
C ASP A 1059 47.15 -4.95 50.58
N SER A 1060 47.14 -6.28 50.73
CA SER A 1060 48.10 -7.39 50.61
C SER A 1060 47.30 -8.65 50.98
N SER A 1061 47.76 -9.80 50.46
CA SER A 1061 47.59 -11.16 51.01
C SER A 1061 46.24 -11.87 50.90
N GLY A 1062 46.31 -13.12 50.40
CA GLY A 1062 45.52 -14.22 50.96
C GLY A 1062 44.85 -15.21 50.00
N SER A 1063 45.50 -16.37 49.85
CA SER A 1063 44.94 -17.72 49.59
C SER A 1063 44.31 -18.07 48.22
N ASP A 1064 45.06 -18.93 47.51
CA ASP A 1064 44.68 -20.29 47.08
C ASP A 1064 43.24 -20.54 46.62
N VAL A 1065 43.07 -20.84 45.32
CA VAL A 1065 42.35 -22.02 44.80
C VAL A 1065 42.84 -22.29 43.37
N GLU A 1066 43.64 -23.34 43.19
CA GLU A 1066 43.59 -24.15 41.96
C GLU A 1066 42.30 -24.97 42.04
N ASP A 1067 41.37 -24.77 41.11
CA ASP A 1067 40.39 -25.82 40.79
C ASP A 1067 40.08 -25.81 39.30
N LYS A 1068 40.48 -26.91 38.68
CA LYS A 1068 39.91 -27.41 37.42
C LYS A 1068 38.53 -27.96 37.77
N GLU A 1069 37.46 -27.33 37.28
CA GLU A 1069 36.17 -28.02 37.16
C GLU A 1069 35.86 -28.31 35.69
N GLU A 1070 35.93 -29.60 35.39
CA GLU A 1070 35.27 -30.26 34.27
C GLU A 1070 33.77 -29.96 34.31
N ILE A 1071 33.24 -29.39 33.24
CA ILE A 1071 31.80 -29.27 33.06
C ILE A 1071 31.25 -30.66 32.73
N ASN A 1072 30.62 -31.26 33.74
CA ASN A 1072 29.94 -32.55 33.76
C ASN A 1072 28.65 -32.52 32.91
N VAL A 1073 28.50 -33.50 32.01
CA VAL A 1073 27.36 -33.71 31.09
C VAL A 1073 26.17 -34.40 31.81
N GLN A 1074 25.74 -33.89 32.97
CA GLN A 1074 24.60 -34.46 33.71
C GLN A 1074 23.50 -33.46 34.14
N SER A 1075 23.52 -32.22 33.66
CA SER A 1075 22.53 -31.21 34.10
C SER A 1075 21.25 -31.10 33.26
N TRP A 1076 21.06 -31.92 32.22
CA TRP A 1076 19.88 -31.83 31.33
C TRP A 1076 18.79 -32.90 31.56
N SER A 1077 18.97 -33.84 32.50
CA SER A 1077 17.96 -34.86 32.81
C SER A 1077 17.05 -34.51 34.00
N MET A 1078 17.36 -33.46 34.77
CA MET A 1078 16.63 -33.09 36.00
C MET A 1078 15.49 -32.08 35.78
N VAL A 1079 15.47 -31.38 34.64
CA VAL A 1079 14.39 -30.44 34.27
C VAL A 1079 13.19 -31.18 33.65
N GLY A 1080 13.42 -32.27 32.90
CA GLY A 1080 12.36 -33.06 32.28
C GLY A 1080 11.48 -33.83 33.29
N ARG A 1081 12.05 -34.32 34.39
CA ARG A 1081 11.28 -35.03 35.45
C ARG A 1081 10.38 -34.09 36.27
N LYS A 1082 10.83 -32.88 36.59
CA LYS A 1082 10.02 -31.89 37.35
C LYS A 1082 8.83 -31.34 36.55
N ILE A 1083 8.86 -31.40 35.22
CA ILE A 1083 7.75 -31.01 34.36
C ILE A 1083 6.71 -32.15 34.28
N PHE A 1084 7.16 -33.41 34.29
CA PHE A 1084 6.26 -34.56 34.25
C PHE A 1084 5.54 -34.82 35.58
N ASP A 1085 6.23 -34.64 36.71
CA ASP A 1085 5.64 -34.83 38.05
C ASP A 1085 4.57 -33.75 38.37
N ARG A 1086 4.64 -32.56 37.74
CA ARG A 1086 3.61 -31.50 37.87
C ARG A 1086 2.38 -31.70 36.99
N LEU A 1087 2.48 -32.51 35.94
CA LEU A 1087 1.37 -32.81 35.04
C LEU A 1087 0.50 -33.97 35.55
N ALA A 1088 0.92 -34.66 36.61
CA ALA A 1088 0.20 -35.77 37.23
C ALA A 1088 -0.66 -35.38 38.45
N GLU A 1089 -0.70 -34.11 38.84
CA GLU A 1089 -1.45 -33.62 40.04
C GLU A 1089 -2.82 -32.96 39.73
N TYR A 1090 -3.30 -33.03 38.49
CA TYR A 1090 -4.65 -32.56 38.13
C TYR A 1090 -5.50 -33.70 37.58
N ASP A 1091 -5.90 -34.62 38.45
CA ASP A 1091 -7.09 -35.44 38.23
C ASP A 1091 -7.61 -35.98 39.58
N SER A 1092 -8.61 -35.31 40.14
CA SER A 1092 -9.54 -35.90 41.11
C SER A 1092 -10.83 -35.08 41.16
N ASP A 1093 -11.80 -35.59 40.41
CA ASP A 1093 -13.27 -35.57 40.54
C ASP A 1093 -13.90 -34.76 41.70
N ASP A 1094 -14.94 -33.97 41.41
CA ASP A 1094 -16.32 -34.48 41.47
C ASP A 1094 -17.40 -33.52 40.91
N ASP A 1095 -18.44 -34.17 40.41
CA ASP A 1095 -19.82 -33.78 40.04
C ASP A 1095 -20.25 -33.46 38.58
N PHE A 1096 -21.11 -34.37 38.16
CA PHE A 1096 -21.75 -34.75 36.89
C PHE A 1096 -22.98 -33.89 36.48
N ASP A 1097 -23.33 -33.83 35.18
CA ASP A 1097 -24.46 -34.64 34.61
C ASP A 1097 -24.68 -34.52 33.07
N VAL A 1098 -24.42 -35.65 32.37
CA VAL A 1098 -25.30 -36.41 31.44
C VAL A 1098 -25.59 -36.02 29.95
N MET A 1099 -25.00 -36.87 29.08
CA MET A 1099 -25.48 -37.55 27.83
C MET A 1099 -25.43 -36.83 26.45
N GLN A 1100 -24.93 -37.40 25.33
CA GLN A 1100 -24.71 -38.80 24.90
C GLN A 1100 -23.70 -38.93 23.71
N ASN A 1101 -22.91 -40.02 23.68
CA ASN A 1101 -21.89 -40.49 22.68
C ASN A 1101 -22.41 -41.79 21.96
N PRO A 1102 -21.81 -42.46 20.91
CA PRO A 1102 -20.43 -43.06 20.89
C PRO A 1102 -19.81 -43.36 19.45
N PRO A 1103 -18.75 -44.21 19.23
CA PRO A 1103 -17.64 -44.71 20.08
C PRO A 1103 -16.20 -44.42 19.52
N ILE A 1104 -15.19 -44.32 20.40
CA ILE A 1104 -13.76 -44.40 20.07
C ILE A 1104 -13.16 -45.68 20.68
N ASN A 1105 -12.42 -46.44 19.88
CA ASN A 1105 -11.78 -47.71 20.22
C ASN A 1105 -10.39 -47.46 20.85
N THR A 1106 -10.24 -47.71 22.15
CA THR A 1106 -9.03 -47.42 22.95
C THR A 1106 -7.95 -48.50 22.92
N HIS A 1107 -8.10 -49.55 22.11
CA HIS A 1107 -7.09 -50.63 22.03
C HIS A 1107 -5.91 -50.35 21.08
N ALA A 1108 -5.93 -49.26 20.31
CA ALA A 1108 -4.89 -48.97 19.30
C ALA A 1108 -3.62 -48.29 19.87
N TRP A 1109 -3.71 -47.58 20.99
CA TRP A 1109 -2.64 -46.69 21.45
C TRP A 1109 -1.54 -47.38 22.28
N SER A 1110 -1.81 -48.55 22.86
CA SER A 1110 -0.77 -49.28 23.61
C SER A 1110 0.22 -50.04 22.71
N SER A 1111 -0.17 -50.39 21.48
CA SER A 1111 0.71 -51.16 20.57
C SER A 1111 1.69 -50.30 19.76
N VAL A 1112 1.38 -49.00 19.56
CA VAL A 1112 2.24 -48.07 18.81
C VAL A 1112 3.39 -47.55 19.67
N GLY A 1113 3.14 -47.25 20.95
CA GLY A 1113 4.18 -46.81 21.89
C GLY A 1113 5.27 -47.87 22.14
N ALA A 1114 4.89 -49.15 22.21
CA ALA A 1114 5.83 -50.25 22.44
C ALA A 1114 6.71 -50.58 21.21
N LYS A 1115 6.24 -50.30 19.99
CA LYS A 1115 7.04 -50.49 18.76
C LYS A 1115 8.06 -49.37 18.55
N ILE A 1116 7.71 -48.13 18.89
CA ILE A 1116 8.60 -46.97 18.74
C ILE A 1116 9.78 -47.04 19.72
N PHE A 1117 9.56 -47.53 20.94
CA PHE A 1117 10.63 -47.69 21.93
C PHE A 1117 11.63 -48.82 21.59
N LYS A 1118 11.20 -49.83 20.84
CA LYS A 1118 12.09 -50.93 20.41
C LYS A 1118 12.93 -50.57 19.19
N THR A 1119 12.49 -49.64 18.35
CA THR A 1119 13.25 -49.16 17.18
C THR A 1119 14.30 -48.09 17.53
N LEU A 1120 14.14 -47.39 18.65
CA LEU A 1120 15.10 -46.37 19.12
C LEU A 1120 16.22 -46.91 20.01
N ALA A 1121 16.20 -48.20 20.34
CA ALA A 1121 17.19 -48.86 21.21
C ALA A 1121 18.27 -49.67 20.44
N ASP A 1122 18.17 -49.76 19.10
CA ASP A 1122 19.03 -50.63 18.26
C ASP A 1122 19.92 -49.85 17.26
N PHE A 1123 20.21 -48.55 17.47
CA PHE A 1123 21.21 -47.84 16.65
C PHE A 1123 22.45 -47.50 17.49
N ASP A 1124 23.45 -48.37 17.32
CA ASP A 1124 24.77 -48.37 17.92
C ASP A 1124 25.74 -47.46 17.15
N GLU A 1125 26.84 -47.13 17.81
CA GLU A 1125 27.99 -46.36 17.34
C GLU A 1125 28.74 -47.05 16.18
N ASP A 1126 29.46 -46.24 15.40
CA ASP A 1126 30.43 -46.54 14.31
C ASP A 1126 29.97 -46.56 12.82
N GLU A 1127 30.80 -45.86 12.03
CA GLU A 1127 30.96 -45.70 10.56
C GLU A 1127 30.24 -44.55 9.80
N ASP A 1128 31.10 -43.64 9.29
CA ASP A 1128 30.99 -42.51 8.32
C ASP A 1128 30.24 -41.19 8.66
#